data_AF-A0A7X9P9S3-F1
#
_entry.id   AF-A0A7X9P9S3-F1
#
_cell.length_a   1.000
_cell.length_b   1.000
_cell.length_c   1.000
_cell.angle_alpha   90.00
_cell.angle_beta   90.00
_cell.angle_gamma   90.00
#
_symmetry.space_group_name_H-M   'P 1'
#
loop_
_entity.id
_entity.type
_entity.pdbx_description
1 polymer ?
#
loop_
_entity_poly.entity_id
_entity_poly.type
_entity_poly.pdbx_seq_one_letter_code
_entity_poly.pdbx_strand_id
1 'polypeptide(L)'
;MRAASAGSLLVAAALAGCGSGPSGPLRIEVSGPGPADPIVYVVAREDDTVHEVSCPGGADGFACEDRALLVESAAGRLEVTVKARGFRFATRSFALDELLAVDGVRTLRVDLVALEARVANGDYATGFGPDGLEAFRAMAYASDTELGPALLVKFYIAGVGGDAPVVYFQNTRRHPLHYDFARDVLHVPQTMAEFWATTYAGEDRTAMAGTLSLYERVAAASEALGTEVEAPIAVTFFPSDDLTPAQALDAVRWIEERIDFAPWSGGGPHRVLYLPAGSDRERELLERRSLFARRGEGWIRQAELWGTTSLQILNEGEAYGTLRRLSVEELRRTVVSYTDILVLTGLPNDLPIVGGTITEQFQTPLAHVNLAAIARGTPNIAWLDAAADPRVRDNLGRIVHFVVARGDFTLEPATLEEAQAFWDARRPDPVRLEADLTRTDLAPFADLGFDDSVSVGVKAANLAELRRAVGDVAPDGFAVPFAWYDEFLRASRVTPDACGAAEADCATEGRDGALCAEARAICAAHGESFADYARALIALDAFRSRSELREALLDGLRHMMRNTPLDPARAAQLDARIVERFGSAKVRLRSSTNSEDLEHFSGAGLYDSCSAYGAGTTDLASQEIRKVWASVWNWAAFEERSWWAIEHDSVYVGVAVHRAYGEEAANGVLITQNVADRMVVGMYVNAQVGEESVTNPEGGAIPEIFSIVPSAEPGRVQVVRLSWSSLSPGRPILADGEVQALYDAAARVQRHFAPLYGIDPSLLALDLEFKLNAGDRSLAIKQVRPFAGY
;
A
#
# COMPACT_ATOMS: atom_id res chain seq x y z
N MET A 1 -47.49 36.74 38.62
CA MET A 1 -48.45 37.81 38.31
C MET A 1 -48.29 38.25 36.86
N ARG A 2 -49.27 37.87 36.01
CA ARG A 2 -49.92 38.66 34.93
C ARG A 2 -49.03 39.17 33.78
N ALA A 3 -49.13 38.61 32.56
CA ALA A 3 -50.18 38.83 31.52
C ALA A 3 -50.00 40.19 30.79
N ALA A 4 -50.14 40.38 29.47
CA ALA A 4 -50.81 39.62 28.41
C ALA A 4 -50.33 40.05 26.99
N SER A 5 -50.72 39.23 26.03
CA SER A 5 -50.78 39.34 24.56
C SER A 5 -51.54 40.54 23.94
N ALA A 6 -51.16 40.91 22.70
CA ALA A 6 -52.00 41.21 21.49
C ALA A 6 -51.01 41.64 20.36
N GLY A 7 -50.98 41.14 19.10
CA GLY A 7 -52.04 40.80 18.12
C GLY A 7 -52.70 42.10 17.64
N SER A 8 -52.74 42.58 16.39
CA SER A 8 -52.36 42.16 15.03
C SER A 8 -52.48 43.42 14.14
N LEU A 9 -51.83 43.50 12.97
CA LEU A 9 -52.52 43.86 11.71
C LEU A 9 -51.63 43.56 10.49
N LEU A 10 -52.11 42.65 9.64
CA LEU A 10 -51.68 42.46 8.26
C LEU A 10 -51.87 43.75 7.45
N VAL A 11 -50.88 44.11 6.65
CA VAL A 11 -51.10 44.72 5.33
C VAL A 11 -50.30 43.91 4.32
N ALA A 12 -51.00 43.10 3.54
CA ALA A 12 -50.48 42.45 2.36
C ALA A 12 -50.28 43.52 1.28
N ALA A 13 -49.02 43.82 0.95
CA ALA A 13 -48.66 44.51 -0.28
C ALA A 13 -48.03 43.47 -1.21
N ALA A 14 -48.82 43.02 -2.18
CA ALA A 14 -48.35 42.24 -3.31
C ALA A 14 -47.40 43.10 -4.15
N LEU A 15 -46.10 42.83 -4.05
CA LEU A 15 -45.14 43.17 -5.09
C LEU A 15 -44.86 41.90 -5.90
N ALA A 16 -45.80 41.62 -6.81
CA ALA A 16 -45.52 40.80 -7.96
C ALA A 16 -44.52 41.56 -8.84
N GLY A 17 -43.27 41.14 -8.77
CA GLY A 17 -42.17 41.60 -9.62
C GLY A 17 -41.32 40.41 -10.02
N CYS A 18 -41.94 39.39 -10.65
CA CYS A 18 -41.22 38.33 -11.33
C CYS A 18 -40.50 38.95 -12.55
N GLY A 19 -39.19 39.10 -12.47
CA GLY A 19 -38.35 39.24 -13.65
C GLY A 19 -38.36 37.93 -14.42
N SER A 20 -39.39 37.72 -15.23
CA SER A 20 -39.42 36.65 -16.23
C SER A 20 -38.65 37.13 -17.44
N GLY A 21 -37.42 36.65 -17.60
CA GLY A 21 -36.73 36.75 -18.88
C GLY A 21 -37.56 36.09 -19.99
N PRO A 22 -37.34 36.43 -21.27
CA PRO A 22 -38.06 35.79 -22.36
C PRO A 22 -37.85 34.27 -22.33
N SER A 23 -38.95 33.53 -22.54
CA SER A 23 -38.96 32.07 -22.71
C SER A 23 -39.53 31.71 -24.07
N GLY A 24 -39.11 30.58 -24.63
CA GLY A 24 -39.59 30.12 -25.93
C GLY A 24 -38.73 28.99 -26.51
N PRO A 25 -39.13 28.44 -27.67
CA PRO A 25 -38.39 27.36 -28.31
C PRO A 25 -37.03 27.84 -28.84
N LEU A 26 -36.03 26.97 -28.69
CA LEU A 26 -34.66 27.18 -29.15
C LEU A 26 -34.28 26.04 -30.11
N ARG A 27 -33.81 26.40 -31.30
CA ARG A 27 -33.20 25.49 -32.26
C ARG A 27 -31.68 25.62 -32.19
N ILE A 28 -30.98 24.54 -31.92
CA ILE A 28 -29.51 24.48 -31.92
C ILE A 28 -29.08 23.80 -33.21
N GLU A 29 -28.58 24.57 -34.18
CA GLU A 29 -28.22 24.12 -35.52
C GLU A 29 -26.71 23.97 -35.67
N VAL A 30 -26.26 22.83 -36.21
CA VAL A 30 -24.83 22.54 -36.42
C VAL A 30 -24.44 22.79 -37.88
N SER A 31 -23.52 23.72 -38.09
CA SER A 31 -23.01 24.12 -39.41
C SER A 31 -21.62 23.52 -39.68
N GLY A 32 -21.35 23.06 -40.91
CA GLY A 32 -20.08 22.43 -41.33
C GLY A 32 -20.27 21.15 -42.18
N PRO A 33 -19.19 20.54 -42.73
CA PRO A 33 -19.29 19.25 -43.44
C PRO A 33 -19.95 18.18 -42.57
N GLY A 34 -20.67 17.23 -43.17
CA GLY A 34 -21.48 16.18 -42.51
C GLY A 34 -20.80 15.52 -41.31
N PRO A 35 -21.15 15.84 -40.05
CA PRO A 35 -20.65 15.08 -38.91
C PRO A 35 -21.18 13.65 -38.99
N ALA A 36 -20.37 12.70 -38.52
CA ALA A 36 -20.86 11.34 -38.35
C ALA A 36 -21.78 11.28 -37.13
N ASP A 37 -22.93 10.61 -37.28
CA ASP A 37 -23.82 10.32 -36.15
C ASP A 37 -23.13 9.39 -35.14
N PRO A 38 -23.39 9.54 -33.83
CA PRO A 38 -24.32 10.49 -33.24
C PRO A 38 -23.73 11.89 -32.99
N ILE A 39 -24.59 12.91 -32.97
CA ILE A 39 -24.28 14.25 -32.45
C ILE A 39 -24.82 14.34 -31.02
N VAL A 40 -23.97 14.66 -30.05
CA VAL A 40 -24.37 14.83 -28.65
C VAL A 40 -24.46 16.31 -28.32
N TYR A 41 -25.60 16.71 -27.76
CA TYR A 41 -25.89 18.05 -27.29
C TYR A 41 -26.02 18.04 -25.77
N VAL A 42 -25.27 18.90 -25.10
CA VAL A 42 -25.37 19.14 -23.65
C VAL A 42 -25.92 20.55 -23.46
N VAL A 43 -27.14 20.65 -22.94
CA VAL A 43 -27.82 21.92 -22.69
C VAL A 43 -27.87 22.16 -21.18
N ALA A 44 -27.04 23.10 -20.72
CA ALA A 44 -26.96 23.52 -19.32
C ALA A 44 -27.70 24.84 -19.10
N ARG A 45 -28.54 24.88 -18.07
CA ARG A 45 -29.31 26.06 -17.63
C ARG A 45 -28.61 26.78 -16.49
N GLU A 46 -29.08 27.99 -16.18
CA GLU A 46 -28.55 28.84 -15.11
C GLU A 46 -28.77 28.25 -13.69
N ASP A 47 -29.77 27.38 -13.53
CA ASP A 47 -30.05 26.66 -12.28
C ASP A 47 -29.26 25.34 -12.15
N ASP A 48 -28.19 25.18 -12.93
CA ASP A 48 -27.36 23.98 -13.05
C ASP A 48 -28.10 22.72 -13.54
N THR A 49 -29.33 22.84 -14.04
CA THR A 49 -30.00 21.72 -14.74
C THR A 49 -29.29 21.44 -16.06
N VAL A 50 -28.86 20.19 -16.25
CA VAL A 50 -28.18 19.74 -17.47
C VAL A 50 -29.01 18.66 -18.16
N HIS A 51 -29.19 18.80 -19.47
CA HIS A 51 -29.78 17.78 -20.32
C HIS A 51 -28.78 17.36 -21.39
N GLU A 52 -28.49 16.06 -21.47
CA GLU A 52 -27.67 15.45 -22.52
C GLU A 52 -28.60 14.72 -23.51
N VAL A 53 -28.45 15.03 -24.80
CA VAL A 53 -29.28 14.45 -25.88
C VAL A 53 -28.38 13.96 -27.00
N SER A 54 -28.51 12.68 -27.37
CA SER A 54 -27.76 12.04 -28.45
C SER A 54 -28.65 11.85 -29.67
N CYS A 55 -28.42 12.59 -30.75
CA CYS A 55 -29.17 12.50 -32.00
C CYS A 55 -28.62 11.40 -32.92
N PRO A 56 -29.46 10.62 -33.64
CA PRO A 56 -30.89 10.85 -33.93
C PRO A 56 -31.90 10.33 -32.88
N GLY A 57 -31.49 10.13 -31.62
CA GLY A 57 -32.40 9.84 -30.50
C GLY A 57 -33.30 11.02 -30.11
N GLY A 58 -33.83 11.01 -28.89
CA GLY A 58 -34.66 12.10 -28.36
C GLY A 58 -34.83 12.00 -26.86
N ALA A 59 -35.25 13.08 -26.23
CA ALA A 59 -35.56 13.15 -24.80
C ALA A 59 -36.78 14.03 -24.58
N ASP A 60 -37.47 13.91 -23.44
CA ASP A 60 -38.63 14.74 -23.14
C ASP A 60 -38.28 16.23 -23.19
N GLY A 61 -38.99 17.00 -24.04
CA GLY A 61 -38.71 18.42 -24.28
C GLY A 61 -37.60 18.71 -25.32
N PHE A 62 -37.05 17.67 -25.96
CA PHE A 62 -35.95 17.74 -26.91
C PHE A 62 -36.20 16.85 -28.14
N ALA A 63 -36.34 17.48 -29.33
CA ALA A 63 -36.54 16.76 -30.59
C ALA A 63 -35.31 16.89 -31.49
N CYS A 64 -34.73 15.75 -31.89
CA CYS A 64 -33.65 15.73 -32.86
C CYS A 64 -34.20 15.95 -34.28
N GLU A 65 -33.61 16.89 -34.99
CA GLU A 65 -33.80 17.15 -36.40
C GLU A 65 -32.50 16.87 -37.17
N ASP A 66 -32.54 16.91 -38.49
CA ASP A 66 -31.32 16.82 -39.30
C ASP A 66 -30.35 17.94 -38.91
N ARG A 67 -29.23 17.54 -38.30
CA ARG A 67 -28.16 18.42 -37.80
C ARG A 67 -28.61 19.52 -36.83
N ALA A 68 -29.74 19.33 -36.16
CA ALA A 68 -30.24 20.30 -35.20
C ALA A 68 -30.94 19.63 -34.02
N LEU A 69 -30.94 20.31 -32.89
CA LEU A 69 -31.74 19.96 -31.73
C LEU A 69 -32.78 21.05 -31.48
N LEU A 70 -34.06 20.68 -31.47
CA LEU A 70 -35.13 21.56 -31.03
C LEU A 70 -35.37 21.36 -29.53
N VAL A 71 -35.18 22.42 -28.77
CA VAL A 71 -35.53 22.54 -27.36
C VAL A 71 -36.90 23.21 -27.29
N GLU A 72 -37.92 22.51 -26.81
CA GLU A 72 -39.31 22.97 -26.85
C GLU A 72 -39.52 24.27 -26.06
N SER A 73 -38.82 24.41 -24.92
CA SER A 73 -38.88 25.61 -24.07
C SER A 73 -37.56 25.84 -23.36
N ALA A 74 -36.92 26.96 -23.71
CA ALA A 74 -35.72 27.48 -23.08
C ALA A 74 -36.00 28.86 -22.45
N ALA A 75 -35.20 29.25 -21.46
CA ALA A 75 -35.30 30.56 -20.80
C ALA A 75 -33.95 30.95 -20.18
N GLY A 76 -33.75 32.26 -19.99
CA GLY A 76 -32.58 32.78 -19.27
C GLY A 76 -31.26 32.57 -20.00
N ARG A 77 -30.18 32.40 -19.24
CA ARG A 77 -28.85 32.08 -19.77
C ARG A 77 -28.68 30.58 -19.95
N LEU A 78 -28.08 30.21 -21.07
CA LEU A 78 -27.84 28.83 -21.46
C LEU A 78 -26.37 28.65 -21.80
N GLU A 79 -25.86 27.45 -21.54
CA GLU A 79 -24.61 26.97 -22.10
C GLU A 79 -24.88 25.70 -22.88
N VAL A 80 -24.46 25.68 -24.15
CA VAL A 80 -24.67 24.56 -25.06
C VAL A 80 -23.31 24.03 -25.47
N THR A 81 -23.06 22.74 -25.22
CA THR A 81 -21.91 22.01 -25.75
C THR A 81 -22.36 21.03 -26.82
N VAL A 82 -21.70 21.02 -27.98
CA VAL A 82 -21.96 20.10 -29.09
C VAL A 82 -20.72 19.23 -29.32
N LYS A 83 -20.91 17.91 -29.29
CA LYS A 83 -19.88 16.89 -29.57
C LYS A 83 -20.25 16.14 -30.85
N ALA A 84 -19.31 16.01 -31.78
CA ALA A 84 -19.49 15.27 -33.03
C ALA A 84 -18.16 14.67 -33.51
N ARG A 85 -18.21 13.45 -34.06
CA ARG A 85 -16.98 12.67 -34.35
C ARG A 85 -16.20 13.34 -35.48
N GLY A 86 -14.89 13.47 -35.30
CA GLY A 86 -14.01 14.15 -36.25
C GLY A 86 -14.00 15.68 -36.12
N PHE A 87 -14.65 16.25 -35.10
CA PHE A 87 -14.68 17.69 -34.85
C PHE A 87 -14.28 18.02 -33.41
N ARG A 88 -13.76 19.24 -33.21
CA ARG A 88 -13.54 19.84 -31.89
C ARG A 88 -14.89 20.03 -31.20
N PHE A 89 -14.94 19.81 -29.89
CA PHE A 89 -16.13 20.08 -29.09
C PHE A 89 -16.37 21.59 -29.02
N ALA A 90 -17.57 22.03 -29.35
CA ALA A 90 -17.92 23.44 -29.37
C ALA A 90 -18.84 23.80 -28.21
N THR A 91 -18.44 24.76 -27.38
CA THR A 91 -19.30 25.31 -26.33
C THR A 91 -19.67 26.77 -26.63
N ARG A 92 -20.94 27.13 -26.39
CA ARG A 92 -21.48 28.49 -26.51
C ARG A 92 -22.30 28.84 -25.29
N SER A 93 -21.99 29.96 -24.66
CA SER A 93 -22.77 30.51 -23.54
C SER A 93 -23.42 31.82 -23.99
N PHE A 94 -24.73 31.94 -23.86
CA PHE A 94 -25.52 33.05 -24.39
C PHE A 94 -26.78 33.28 -23.52
N ALA A 95 -27.34 34.48 -23.58
CA ALA A 95 -28.68 34.73 -23.05
C ALA A 95 -29.72 34.56 -24.17
N LEU A 96 -30.86 33.94 -23.87
CA LEU A 96 -31.86 33.62 -24.91
C LEU A 96 -32.36 34.86 -25.65
N ASP A 97 -32.38 36.03 -25.01
CA ASP A 97 -32.77 37.31 -25.59
C ASP A 97 -31.77 37.86 -26.62
N GLU A 98 -30.52 37.40 -26.60
CA GLU A 98 -29.47 37.76 -27.59
C GLU A 98 -29.75 37.18 -28.98
N LEU A 99 -30.57 36.11 -29.08
CA LEU A 99 -30.89 35.45 -30.36
C LEU A 99 -32.18 36.01 -30.97
N LEU A 100 -32.18 36.38 -32.25
CA LEU A 100 -33.41 36.81 -32.92
C LEU A 100 -34.38 35.63 -33.10
N ALA A 101 -35.66 35.85 -32.81
CA ALA A 101 -36.73 34.89 -33.09
C ALA A 101 -37.25 35.08 -34.51
N VAL A 102 -37.23 34.01 -35.32
CA VAL A 102 -37.85 33.96 -36.64
C VAL A 102 -38.97 32.93 -36.56
N ASP A 103 -40.20 33.33 -36.93
CA ASP A 103 -41.41 32.51 -36.80
C ASP A 103 -41.62 31.93 -35.39
N GLY A 104 -41.22 32.69 -34.35
CA GLY A 104 -41.35 32.31 -32.95
C GLY A 104 -40.26 31.38 -32.42
N VAL A 105 -39.32 30.93 -33.25
CA VAL A 105 -38.18 30.08 -32.86
C VAL A 105 -36.88 30.87 -32.90
N ARG A 106 -36.10 30.78 -31.81
CA ARG A 106 -34.75 31.35 -31.76
C ARG A 106 -33.73 30.29 -32.20
N THR A 107 -32.76 30.66 -33.02
CA THR A 107 -31.77 29.72 -33.55
C THR A 107 -30.36 30.07 -33.10
N LEU A 108 -29.69 29.15 -32.42
CA LEU A 108 -28.25 29.18 -32.17
C LEU A 108 -27.55 28.37 -33.25
N ARG A 109 -26.63 29.00 -33.99
CA ARG A 109 -25.75 28.27 -34.91
C ARG A 109 -24.42 27.95 -34.22
N VAL A 110 -24.01 26.70 -34.31
CA VAL A 110 -22.74 26.20 -33.78
C VAL A 110 -21.91 25.69 -34.95
N ASP A 111 -20.85 26.42 -35.27
CA ASP A 111 -19.85 26.01 -36.27
C ASP A 111 -18.86 25.04 -35.63
N LEU A 112 -18.74 23.85 -36.22
CA LEU A 112 -17.77 22.85 -35.77
C LEU A 112 -16.47 22.94 -36.56
N VAL A 113 -15.36 22.85 -35.84
CA VAL A 113 -14.00 22.85 -36.41
C VAL A 113 -13.54 21.42 -36.60
N ALA A 114 -13.19 21.03 -37.83
CA ALA A 114 -12.71 19.68 -38.11
C ALA A 114 -11.38 19.41 -37.39
N LEU A 115 -11.23 18.21 -36.84
CA LEU A 115 -9.99 17.73 -36.26
C LEU A 115 -8.97 17.43 -37.34
N GLU A 116 -7.69 17.62 -37.02
CA GLU A 116 -6.60 17.17 -37.88
C GLU A 116 -6.60 15.65 -38.04
N ALA A 117 -6.07 15.18 -39.18
CA ALA A 117 -5.92 13.76 -39.45
C ALA A 117 -5.10 13.08 -38.34
N ARG A 118 -5.51 11.86 -37.98
CA ARG A 118 -4.75 11.05 -37.00
C ARG A 118 -3.40 10.67 -37.59
N VAL A 119 -2.37 10.76 -36.75
CA VAL A 119 -1.02 10.30 -37.05
C VAL A 119 -0.71 9.18 -36.07
N ALA A 120 -0.14 8.08 -36.56
CA ALA A 120 0.36 7.00 -35.73
C ALA A 120 1.70 6.52 -36.28
N ASN A 121 2.67 6.32 -35.40
CA ASN A 121 3.98 5.75 -35.71
C ASN A 121 4.43 4.83 -34.57
N GLY A 122 5.69 4.39 -34.58
CA GLY A 122 6.21 3.49 -33.55
C GLY A 122 6.24 4.10 -32.14
N ASP A 123 6.28 5.43 -32.03
CA ASP A 123 6.54 6.15 -30.78
C ASP A 123 5.28 6.80 -30.18
N TYR A 124 4.30 7.21 -31.00
CA TYR A 124 3.03 7.77 -30.53
C TYR A 124 1.88 7.62 -31.55
N ALA A 125 0.65 7.83 -31.06
CA ALA A 125 -0.51 8.14 -31.88
C ALA A 125 -1.13 9.48 -31.45
N THR A 126 -1.77 10.20 -32.37
CA THR A 126 -2.54 11.42 -32.02
C THR A 126 -4.03 11.16 -31.86
N GLY A 127 -4.48 9.91 -31.96
CA GLY A 127 -5.88 9.53 -31.77
C GLY A 127 -6.17 8.08 -32.14
N PHE A 128 -7.31 7.59 -31.67
CA PHE A 128 -7.80 6.23 -31.89
C PHE A 128 -9.13 6.29 -32.64
N GLY A 129 -9.26 5.46 -33.68
CA GLY A 129 -10.51 5.30 -34.42
C GLY A 129 -11.56 4.46 -33.68
N PRO A 130 -12.74 4.23 -34.28
CA PRO A 130 -13.80 3.41 -33.69
C PRO A 130 -13.35 1.98 -33.32
N ASP A 131 -12.46 1.39 -34.12
CA ASP A 131 -11.86 0.07 -33.85
C ASP A 131 -10.48 0.18 -33.14
N GLY A 132 -10.21 1.33 -32.51
CA GLY A 132 -8.88 1.72 -32.02
C GLY A 132 -8.46 1.11 -30.67
N LEU A 133 -9.31 0.32 -30.02
CA LEU A 133 -9.03 -0.26 -28.71
C LEU A 133 -7.80 -1.17 -28.72
N GLU A 134 -7.63 -1.98 -29.77
CA GLU A 134 -6.44 -2.85 -29.90
C GLU A 134 -5.14 -2.03 -30.09
N ALA A 135 -5.22 -0.91 -30.81
CA ALA A 135 -4.08 -0.01 -30.95
C ALA A 135 -3.73 0.69 -29.62
N PHE A 136 -4.74 1.01 -28.80
CA PHE A 136 -4.54 1.50 -27.43
C PHE A 136 -3.81 0.44 -26.59
N ARG A 137 -4.31 -0.80 -26.56
CA ARG A 137 -3.70 -1.92 -25.84
C ARG A 137 -2.25 -2.19 -26.28
N ALA A 138 -1.97 -2.11 -27.58
CA ALA A 138 -0.63 -2.35 -28.12
C ALA A 138 0.43 -1.34 -27.61
N MET A 139 0.02 -0.11 -27.28
CA MET A 139 0.88 0.95 -26.76
C MET A 139 0.92 1.00 -25.23
N ALA A 140 0.01 0.30 -24.56
CA ALA A 140 -0.14 0.36 -23.12
C ALA A 140 0.94 -0.43 -22.37
N TYR A 141 1.37 0.10 -21.23
CA TYR A 141 2.11 -0.65 -20.22
C TYR A 141 1.12 -1.33 -19.27
N ALA A 142 1.30 -2.63 -19.02
CA ALA A 142 0.49 -3.35 -18.05
C ALA A 142 1.04 -3.07 -16.65
N SER A 143 0.20 -2.56 -15.76
CA SER A 143 0.53 -2.30 -14.37
C SER A 143 -0.38 -3.13 -13.47
N ASP A 144 0.21 -3.85 -12.52
CA ASP A 144 -0.54 -4.44 -11.43
C ASP A 144 -0.96 -3.31 -10.48
N THR A 145 -2.26 -3.13 -10.31
CA THR A 145 -2.82 -2.17 -9.35
C THR A 145 -3.61 -2.94 -8.30
N GLU A 146 -3.89 -2.31 -7.17
CA GLU A 146 -4.71 -2.93 -6.13
C GLU A 146 -6.16 -3.23 -6.59
N LEU A 147 -6.59 -2.65 -7.73
CA LEU A 147 -7.86 -2.93 -8.42
C LEU A 147 -7.76 -4.05 -9.46
N GLY A 148 -6.62 -4.75 -9.54
CA GLY A 148 -6.27 -5.69 -10.59
C GLY A 148 -5.41 -5.07 -11.70
N PRO A 149 -5.11 -5.83 -12.77
CA PRO A 149 -4.27 -5.35 -13.87
C PRO A 149 -4.95 -4.18 -14.61
N ALA A 150 -4.20 -3.10 -14.81
CA ALA A 150 -4.61 -1.93 -15.58
C ALA A 150 -3.67 -1.72 -16.77
N LEU A 151 -4.22 -1.21 -17.87
CA LEU A 151 -3.45 -0.86 -19.07
C LEU A 151 -3.26 0.66 -19.12
N LEU A 152 -1.99 1.09 -19.07
CA LEU A 152 -1.60 2.49 -18.95
C LEU A 152 -1.05 3.04 -20.27
N VAL A 153 -1.67 4.10 -20.79
CA VAL A 153 -1.13 4.91 -21.91
C VAL A 153 -0.88 6.32 -21.42
N LYS A 154 0.39 6.73 -21.33
CA LYS A 154 0.78 8.10 -21.05
C LYS A 154 0.39 9.02 -22.20
N PHE A 155 0.06 10.26 -21.88
CA PHE A 155 -0.22 11.29 -22.88
C PHE A 155 0.55 12.58 -22.59
N TYR A 156 0.79 13.35 -23.65
CA TYR A 156 1.32 14.69 -23.62
C TYR A 156 0.46 15.60 -24.51
N ILE A 157 0.06 16.75 -23.99
CA ILE A 157 -0.74 17.76 -24.69
C ILE A 157 0.14 18.98 -24.89
N ALA A 158 0.44 19.31 -26.14
CA ALA A 158 1.25 20.47 -26.50
C ALA A 158 0.37 21.65 -26.92
N GLY A 159 0.85 22.87 -26.72
CA GLY A 159 0.18 24.09 -27.20
C GLY A 159 -1.04 24.48 -26.36
N VAL A 160 -1.03 24.13 -25.07
CA VAL A 160 -2.02 24.59 -24.09
C VAL A 160 -1.99 26.11 -24.02
N GLY A 161 -3.18 26.73 -23.96
CA GLY A 161 -3.35 28.19 -24.01
C GLY A 161 -3.35 28.80 -25.42
N GLY A 162 -3.09 28.00 -26.46
CA GLY A 162 -3.25 28.39 -27.87
C GLY A 162 -4.57 27.93 -28.49
N ASP A 163 -4.79 28.27 -29.76
CA ASP A 163 -6.04 27.97 -30.49
C ASP A 163 -6.19 26.48 -30.90
N ALA A 164 -5.11 25.70 -30.86
CA ALA A 164 -5.07 24.33 -31.38
C ALA A 164 -4.14 23.40 -30.58
N PRO A 165 -4.55 22.95 -29.38
CA PRO A 165 -3.77 21.97 -28.62
C PRO A 165 -3.72 20.62 -29.34
N VAL A 166 -2.57 19.96 -29.26
CA VAL A 166 -2.31 18.67 -29.91
C VAL A 166 -2.09 17.60 -28.84
N VAL A 167 -2.88 16.54 -28.89
CA VAL A 167 -2.77 15.38 -28.00
C VAL A 167 -1.89 14.31 -28.61
N TYR A 168 -0.90 13.86 -27.86
CA TYR A 168 -0.01 12.75 -28.18
C TYR A 168 -0.24 11.61 -27.17
N PHE A 169 -0.74 10.48 -27.63
CA PHE A 169 -0.77 9.22 -26.88
C PHE A 169 0.56 8.50 -27.08
N GLN A 170 1.36 8.46 -26.03
CA GLN A 170 2.71 7.94 -26.02
C GLN A 170 2.69 6.41 -26.03
N ASN A 171 3.53 5.79 -26.86
CA ASN A 171 3.80 4.36 -26.76
C ASN A 171 4.56 4.10 -25.46
N THR A 172 3.82 3.81 -24.40
CA THR A 172 4.32 3.83 -23.02
C THR A 172 5.29 2.68 -22.76
N ARG A 173 5.20 1.61 -23.55
CA ARG A 173 6.15 0.50 -23.55
C ARG A 173 7.54 0.90 -24.04
N ARG A 174 7.62 1.84 -24.98
CA ARG A 174 8.90 2.33 -25.55
C ARG A 174 9.41 3.54 -24.80
N HIS A 175 8.50 4.44 -24.45
CA HIS A 175 8.79 5.69 -23.79
C HIS A 175 8.04 5.67 -22.46
N PRO A 176 8.69 5.38 -21.34
CA PRO A 176 8.00 5.34 -20.04
C PRO A 176 7.91 6.71 -19.36
N LEU A 177 8.71 7.70 -19.76
CA LEU A 177 8.80 9.02 -19.10
C LEU A 177 8.34 10.15 -20.03
N HIS A 178 7.52 11.08 -19.53
CA HIS A 178 6.99 12.19 -20.34
C HIS A 178 8.09 13.16 -20.79
N TYR A 179 9.05 13.46 -19.93
CA TYR A 179 10.16 14.37 -20.27
C TYR A 179 11.02 13.82 -21.41
N ASP A 180 11.42 12.54 -21.32
CA ASP A 180 12.23 11.92 -22.38
C ASP A 180 11.45 11.82 -23.69
N PHE A 181 10.15 11.52 -23.62
CA PHE A 181 9.31 11.55 -24.81
C PHE A 181 9.23 12.94 -25.44
N ALA A 182 8.96 13.98 -24.65
CA ALA A 182 8.89 15.34 -25.15
C ALA A 182 10.24 15.80 -25.76
N ARG A 183 11.36 15.49 -25.09
CA ARG A 183 12.71 15.85 -25.55
C ARG A 183 13.15 15.07 -26.78
N ASP A 184 13.05 13.75 -26.74
CA ASP A 184 13.70 12.87 -27.73
C ASP A 184 12.80 12.58 -28.92
N VAL A 185 11.48 12.53 -28.72
CA VAL A 185 10.51 12.20 -29.77
C VAL A 185 9.86 13.45 -30.34
N LEU A 186 9.39 14.36 -29.48
CA LEU A 186 8.75 15.60 -29.93
C LEU A 186 9.75 16.75 -30.14
N HIS A 187 11.02 16.55 -29.79
CA HIS A 187 12.09 17.53 -29.93
C HIS A 187 11.82 18.86 -29.21
N VAL A 188 11.15 18.81 -28.06
CA VAL A 188 10.90 19.95 -27.18
C VAL A 188 12.23 20.33 -26.49
N PRO A 189 12.82 21.50 -26.78
CA PRO A 189 14.18 21.84 -26.36
C PRO A 189 14.19 22.47 -24.96
N GLN A 190 13.67 21.73 -23.97
CA GLN A 190 13.57 22.17 -22.58
C GLN A 190 14.48 21.33 -21.68
N THR A 191 15.02 21.96 -20.64
CA THR A 191 15.57 21.25 -19.49
C THR A 191 14.46 20.60 -18.66
N MET A 192 14.79 19.64 -17.78
CA MET A 192 13.80 19.00 -16.91
C MET A 192 13.03 20.01 -16.04
N ALA A 193 13.71 21.04 -15.55
CA ALA A 193 13.09 22.08 -14.73
C ALA A 193 12.12 22.96 -15.53
N GLU A 194 12.49 23.33 -16.76
CA GLU A 194 11.61 24.08 -17.67
C GLU A 194 10.41 23.24 -18.12
N PHE A 195 10.65 21.96 -18.43
CA PHE A 195 9.58 21.01 -18.75
C PHE A 195 8.59 20.91 -17.60
N TRP A 196 9.09 20.77 -16.38
CA TRP A 196 8.26 20.73 -15.18
C TRP A 196 7.41 22.00 -15.04
N ALA A 197 8.05 23.17 -15.12
CA ALA A 197 7.38 24.46 -14.97
C ALA A 197 6.34 24.73 -16.07
N THR A 198 6.52 24.18 -17.27
CA THR A 198 5.62 24.42 -18.41
C THR A 198 4.56 23.34 -18.61
N THR A 199 4.68 22.21 -17.92
CA THR A 199 3.80 21.03 -18.08
C THR A 199 2.96 20.76 -16.83
N TYR A 200 3.55 20.87 -15.62
CA TYR A 200 2.94 20.45 -14.36
C TYR A 200 2.65 21.59 -13.37
N ALA A 201 3.01 22.84 -13.72
CA ALA A 201 2.89 23.98 -12.82
C ALA A 201 2.28 25.21 -13.51
N GLY A 202 1.48 25.97 -12.77
CA GLY A 202 0.93 27.26 -13.16
C GLY A 202 -0.28 27.21 -14.10
N GLU A 203 -1.09 28.28 -14.04
CA GLU A 203 -2.24 28.47 -14.93
C GLU A 203 -1.82 28.77 -16.39
N ASP A 204 -0.68 29.46 -16.56
CA ASP A 204 -0.12 29.85 -17.87
C ASP A 204 0.73 28.75 -18.54
N ARG A 205 0.55 27.50 -18.13
CA ARG A 205 1.28 26.35 -18.69
C ARG A 205 1.04 26.20 -20.19
N THR A 206 2.05 25.73 -20.91
CA THR A 206 2.00 25.56 -22.38
C THR A 206 1.87 24.11 -22.81
N ALA A 207 1.96 23.19 -21.85
CA ALA A 207 1.73 21.77 -22.03
C ALA A 207 1.02 21.17 -20.81
N MET A 208 0.51 19.95 -20.98
CA MET A 208 -0.01 19.10 -19.90
C MET A 208 0.40 17.65 -20.15
N ALA A 209 0.60 16.87 -19.10
CA ALA A 209 0.95 15.46 -19.22
C ALA A 209 0.27 14.62 -18.15
N GLY A 210 -0.11 13.40 -18.52
CA GLY A 210 -0.82 12.50 -17.62
C GLY A 210 -0.87 11.07 -18.16
N THR A 211 -1.79 10.28 -17.63
CA THR A 211 -1.97 8.86 -17.93
C THR A 211 -3.44 8.55 -18.17
N LEU A 212 -3.70 7.72 -19.18
CA LEU A 212 -4.95 7.01 -19.37
C LEU A 212 -4.81 5.61 -18.77
N SER A 213 -5.63 5.31 -17.78
CA SER A 213 -5.66 3.99 -17.11
C SER A 213 -6.95 3.26 -17.49
N LEU A 214 -6.83 2.21 -18.31
CA LEU A 214 -7.94 1.32 -18.63
C LEU A 214 -8.01 0.21 -17.58
N TYR A 215 -9.10 0.19 -16.81
CA TYR A 215 -9.37 -0.81 -15.77
C TYR A 215 -10.26 -1.95 -16.30
N GLU A 216 -9.71 -2.89 -17.07
CA GLU A 216 -10.49 -3.86 -17.85
C GLU A 216 -11.45 -4.74 -17.04
N ARG A 217 -11.21 -4.94 -15.74
CA ARG A 217 -12.01 -5.79 -14.85
C ARG A 217 -12.85 -5.03 -13.82
N VAL A 218 -12.95 -3.70 -13.94
CA VAL A 218 -13.71 -2.87 -13.00
C VAL A 218 -15.09 -2.56 -13.55
N ALA A 219 -16.12 -2.80 -12.73
CA ALA A 219 -17.45 -2.21 -12.87
C ALA A 219 -17.70 -1.35 -11.63
N ALA A 220 -18.13 -0.10 -11.77
CA ALA A 220 -18.28 0.81 -10.63
C ALA A 220 -19.51 1.72 -10.77
N ALA A 221 -20.24 1.93 -9.68
CA ALA A 221 -21.29 2.94 -9.65
C ALA A 221 -20.64 4.35 -9.65
N SER A 222 -21.00 5.18 -10.63
CA SER A 222 -20.52 6.56 -10.73
C SER A 222 -21.57 7.53 -10.22
N GLU A 223 -21.25 8.29 -9.17
CA GLU A 223 -22.04 9.43 -8.69
C GLU A 223 -22.20 10.48 -9.78
N ALA A 224 -21.13 10.76 -10.53
CA ALA A 224 -21.13 11.77 -11.59
C ALA A 224 -22.12 11.46 -12.72
N LEU A 225 -22.22 10.18 -13.09
CA LEU A 225 -23.08 9.73 -14.20
C LEU A 225 -24.45 9.20 -13.74
N GLY A 226 -24.62 8.92 -12.45
CA GLY A 226 -25.84 8.30 -11.90
C GLY A 226 -26.09 6.88 -12.40
N THR A 227 -25.08 6.19 -12.91
CA THR A 227 -25.16 4.85 -13.50
C THR A 227 -23.83 4.10 -13.33
N GLU A 228 -23.83 2.81 -13.67
CA GLU A 228 -22.64 1.97 -13.61
C GLU A 228 -21.74 2.22 -14.83
N VAL A 229 -20.42 2.19 -14.61
CA VAL A 229 -19.41 2.22 -15.65
C VAL A 229 -18.67 0.90 -15.69
N GLU A 230 -18.45 0.37 -16.88
CA GLU A 230 -17.71 -0.88 -17.11
C GLU A 230 -16.37 -0.56 -17.77
N ALA A 231 -15.32 -1.26 -17.38
CA ALA A 231 -13.97 -1.11 -17.92
C ALA A 231 -13.55 0.36 -18.16
N PRO A 232 -13.69 1.27 -17.16
CA PRO A 232 -13.54 2.71 -17.37
C PRO A 232 -12.10 3.06 -17.77
N ILE A 233 -11.97 4.14 -18.55
CA ILE A 233 -10.69 4.76 -18.89
C ILE A 233 -10.54 6.02 -18.04
N ALA A 234 -9.73 5.93 -16.99
CA ALA A 234 -9.46 7.06 -16.12
C ALA A 234 -8.35 7.95 -16.70
N VAL A 235 -8.67 9.22 -16.90
CA VAL A 235 -7.69 10.29 -17.16
C VAL A 235 -7.18 10.77 -15.81
N THR A 236 -5.91 10.52 -15.52
CA THR A 236 -5.25 11.01 -14.31
C THR A 236 -3.99 11.80 -14.65
N PHE A 237 -3.65 12.74 -13.78
CA PHE A 237 -2.46 13.58 -13.91
C PHE A 237 -1.48 13.25 -12.79
N PHE A 238 -0.30 13.84 -12.85
CA PHE A 238 0.66 13.66 -11.78
C PHE A 238 0.11 14.24 -10.48
N PRO A 239 0.19 13.54 -9.32
CA PRO A 239 -0.41 14.03 -8.07
C PRO A 239 0.06 15.41 -7.61
N SER A 240 1.28 15.80 -8.00
CA SER A 240 1.83 17.12 -7.69
C SER A 240 1.57 18.18 -8.75
N ASP A 241 0.79 17.85 -9.76
CA ASP A 241 0.38 18.82 -10.75
C ASP A 241 -0.65 19.78 -10.12
N ASP A 242 -0.41 21.09 -10.25
CA ASP A 242 -1.26 22.14 -9.67
C ASP A 242 -2.46 22.53 -10.56
N LEU A 243 -2.83 21.65 -11.51
CA LEU A 243 -3.92 21.86 -12.45
C LEU A 243 -5.23 22.25 -11.75
N THR A 244 -5.86 23.28 -12.30
CA THR A 244 -7.19 23.70 -11.88
C THR A 244 -8.27 22.76 -12.44
N PRO A 245 -9.47 22.70 -11.84
CA PRO A 245 -10.58 21.92 -12.40
C PRO A 245 -10.95 22.29 -13.84
N ALA A 246 -10.75 23.55 -14.25
CA ALA A 246 -10.99 23.98 -15.63
C ALA A 246 -9.94 23.43 -16.61
N GLN A 247 -8.67 23.46 -16.22
CA GLN A 247 -7.58 22.87 -16.98
C GLN A 247 -7.73 21.34 -17.12
N ALA A 248 -8.11 20.65 -16.04
CA ALA A 248 -8.41 19.22 -16.04
C ALA A 248 -9.53 18.89 -17.04
N LEU A 249 -10.63 19.68 -16.98
CA LEU A 249 -11.77 19.55 -17.87
C LEU A 249 -11.38 19.74 -19.33
N ASP A 250 -10.61 20.78 -19.66
CA ASP A 250 -10.18 21.03 -21.03
C ASP A 250 -9.30 19.90 -21.57
N ALA A 251 -8.38 19.38 -20.75
CA ALA A 251 -7.55 18.23 -21.12
C ALA A 251 -8.36 16.96 -21.39
N VAL A 252 -9.32 16.63 -20.52
CA VAL A 252 -10.23 15.48 -20.71
C VAL A 252 -11.01 15.62 -22.02
N ARG A 253 -11.49 16.82 -22.33
CA ARG A 253 -12.20 17.11 -23.59
C ARG A 253 -11.32 16.92 -24.82
N TRP A 254 -10.10 17.46 -24.82
CA TRP A 254 -9.16 17.27 -25.92
C TRP A 254 -8.78 15.80 -26.11
N ILE A 255 -8.74 15.02 -25.03
CA ILE A 255 -8.55 13.57 -25.08
C ILE A 255 -9.77 12.87 -25.68
N GLU A 256 -10.99 13.15 -25.19
CA GLU A 256 -12.25 12.56 -25.70
C GLU A 256 -12.45 12.83 -27.20
N GLU A 257 -12.07 14.01 -27.70
CA GLU A 257 -12.10 14.37 -29.14
C GLU A 257 -11.28 13.40 -30.01
N ARG A 258 -10.27 12.75 -29.41
CA ARG A 258 -9.30 11.90 -30.13
C ARG A 258 -9.52 10.41 -29.89
N ILE A 259 -10.52 10.01 -29.09
CA ILE A 259 -10.84 8.61 -28.78
C ILE A 259 -12.24 8.25 -29.32
N ASP A 260 -12.29 7.64 -30.51
CA ASP A 260 -13.56 7.32 -31.17
C ASP A 260 -14.26 6.07 -30.65
N PHE A 261 -13.52 5.13 -30.06
CA PHE A 261 -14.08 3.87 -29.56
C PHE A 261 -14.83 4.01 -28.22
N ALA A 262 -14.58 5.10 -27.48
CA ALA A 262 -15.18 5.34 -26.17
C ALA A 262 -16.50 6.13 -26.30
N PRO A 263 -17.57 5.77 -25.58
CA PRO A 263 -18.83 6.51 -25.61
C PRO A 263 -18.72 7.88 -24.90
N TRP A 264 -19.47 8.89 -25.38
CA TRP A 264 -19.56 10.23 -24.75
C TRP A 264 -20.79 10.41 -23.84
N SER A 265 -21.71 9.46 -23.83
CA SER A 265 -22.97 9.54 -23.06
C SER A 265 -23.25 8.22 -22.34
N GLY A 266 -23.94 8.30 -21.20
CA GLY A 266 -24.39 7.13 -20.43
C GLY A 266 -23.26 6.33 -19.75
N GLY A 267 -23.68 5.19 -19.16
CA GLY A 267 -22.82 4.16 -18.59
C GLY A 267 -22.52 3.05 -19.60
N GLY A 268 -21.46 2.26 -19.36
CA GLY A 268 -21.03 1.17 -20.25
C GLY A 268 -19.51 1.07 -20.40
N PRO A 269 -19.03 0.21 -21.32
CA PRO A 269 -17.60 -0.09 -21.46
C PRO A 269 -16.79 1.11 -21.93
N HIS A 270 -15.60 1.28 -21.35
CA HIS A 270 -14.56 2.20 -21.83
C HIS A 270 -14.92 3.68 -21.80
N ARG A 271 -15.87 4.06 -20.95
CA ARG A 271 -16.17 5.48 -20.73
C ARG A 271 -14.91 6.21 -20.24
N VAL A 272 -14.57 7.33 -20.89
CA VAL A 272 -13.48 8.20 -20.45
C VAL A 272 -13.99 9.06 -19.28
N LEU A 273 -13.26 9.06 -18.17
CA LEU A 273 -13.63 9.74 -16.93
C LEU A 273 -12.40 10.44 -16.35
N TYR A 274 -12.59 11.64 -15.82
CA TYR A 274 -11.55 12.27 -15.01
C TYR A 274 -11.43 11.57 -13.65
N LEU A 275 -10.23 11.12 -13.30
CA LEU A 275 -9.88 10.64 -11.96
C LEU A 275 -8.92 11.64 -11.32
N PRO A 276 -9.37 12.43 -10.33
CA PRO A 276 -8.51 13.40 -9.66
C PRO A 276 -7.29 12.76 -9.02
N ALA A 277 -6.12 13.37 -9.25
CA ALA A 277 -4.87 12.90 -8.69
C ALA A 277 -4.74 13.37 -7.24
N GLY A 278 -5.19 12.53 -6.30
CA GLY A 278 -5.14 12.80 -4.87
C GLY A 278 -6.28 13.67 -4.32
N SER A 279 -6.30 13.82 -2.99
CA SER A 279 -7.44 14.37 -2.24
C SER A 279 -7.71 15.86 -2.48
N ASP A 280 -6.67 16.65 -2.77
CA ASP A 280 -6.84 18.08 -3.03
C ASP A 280 -7.55 18.32 -4.37
N ARG A 281 -7.13 17.61 -5.41
CA ARG A 281 -7.77 17.65 -6.73
C ARG A 281 -9.19 17.11 -6.67
N GLU A 282 -9.44 16.07 -5.87
CA GLU A 282 -10.80 15.55 -5.66
C GLU A 282 -11.70 16.58 -4.97
N ARG A 283 -11.23 17.25 -3.91
CA ARG A 283 -12.00 18.30 -3.23
C ARG A 283 -12.31 19.46 -4.16
N GLU A 284 -11.32 19.95 -4.90
CA GLU A 284 -11.51 21.03 -5.88
C GLU A 284 -12.48 20.64 -7.00
N LEU A 285 -12.44 19.39 -7.46
CA LEU A 285 -13.41 18.84 -8.41
C LEU A 285 -14.82 18.89 -7.80
N LEU A 286 -15.01 18.39 -6.57
CA LEU A 286 -16.32 18.32 -5.93
C LEU A 286 -16.92 19.71 -5.67
N GLU A 287 -16.09 20.70 -5.31
CA GLU A 287 -16.49 22.11 -5.17
C GLU A 287 -16.94 22.72 -6.51
N ARG A 288 -16.43 22.19 -7.64
CA ARG A 288 -16.73 22.67 -9.00
C ARG A 288 -17.40 21.61 -9.87
N ARG A 289 -18.11 20.64 -9.30
CA ARG A 289 -18.69 19.51 -10.06
C ARG A 289 -19.67 19.93 -11.16
N SER A 290 -20.37 21.06 -10.99
CA SER A 290 -21.25 21.61 -12.02
C SER A 290 -20.49 22.03 -13.27
N LEU A 291 -19.21 22.42 -13.16
CA LEU A 291 -18.36 22.76 -14.31
C LEU A 291 -18.24 21.58 -15.29
N PHE A 292 -18.07 20.36 -14.77
CA PHE A 292 -17.94 19.13 -15.57
C PHE A 292 -19.29 18.72 -16.16
N ALA A 293 -20.33 18.66 -15.31
CA ALA A 293 -21.68 18.30 -15.74
C ALA A 293 -22.19 19.21 -16.87
N ARG A 294 -21.97 20.54 -16.76
CA ARG A 294 -22.41 21.50 -17.78
C ARG A 294 -21.73 21.34 -19.14
N ARG A 295 -20.60 20.63 -19.19
CA ARG A 295 -19.89 20.27 -20.44
C ARG A 295 -20.12 18.82 -20.89
N GLY A 296 -20.90 18.05 -20.13
CA GLY A 296 -21.16 16.62 -20.38
C GLY A 296 -19.91 15.76 -20.20
N GLU A 297 -19.07 16.14 -19.23
CA GLU A 297 -17.88 15.37 -18.87
C GLU A 297 -18.07 14.65 -17.55
N GLY A 298 -17.70 13.37 -17.54
CA GLY A 298 -17.77 12.52 -16.37
C GLY A 298 -16.49 12.55 -15.54
N TRP A 299 -16.64 12.26 -14.26
CA TRP A 299 -15.53 12.02 -13.34
C TRP A 299 -15.84 10.79 -12.48
N ILE A 300 -14.81 10.23 -11.88
CA ILE A 300 -14.93 9.13 -10.93
C ILE A 300 -13.95 9.35 -9.80
N ARG A 301 -14.39 9.14 -8.56
CA ARG A 301 -13.47 9.17 -7.42
C ARG A 301 -12.73 7.87 -7.33
N GLN A 302 -11.57 7.96 -6.68
CA GLN A 302 -10.81 6.77 -6.36
C GLN A 302 -11.70 5.79 -5.59
N ALA A 303 -12.37 6.21 -4.50
CA ALA A 303 -13.27 5.38 -3.69
C ALA A 303 -14.36 4.63 -4.48
N GLU A 304 -14.88 5.21 -5.57
CA GLU A 304 -15.90 4.56 -6.40
C GLU A 304 -15.30 3.42 -7.23
N LEU A 305 -14.06 3.57 -7.72
CA LEU A 305 -13.34 2.49 -8.40
C LEU A 305 -13.03 1.30 -7.47
N TRP A 306 -12.90 1.52 -6.16
CA TRP A 306 -12.66 0.45 -5.17
C TRP A 306 -13.92 -0.27 -4.70
N GLY A 307 -15.09 0.35 -4.83
CA GLY A 307 -16.32 -0.08 -4.16
C GLY A 307 -16.91 -1.42 -4.60
N THR A 308 -16.34 -2.09 -5.60
CA THR A 308 -16.90 -3.31 -6.23
C THR A 308 -15.93 -4.49 -6.29
N THR A 309 -14.70 -4.33 -5.85
CA THR A 309 -13.74 -5.44 -5.82
C THR A 309 -14.10 -6.35 -4.65
N SER A 310 -14.23 -7.66 -4.89
CA SER A 310 -14.33 -8.69 -3.83
C SER A 310 -13.05 -9.52 -3.71
N LEU A 311 -12.10 -9.35 -4.64
CA LEU A 311 -10.86 -10.11 -4.73
C LEU A 311 -9.68 -9.16 -4.96
N GLN A 312 -8.72 -9.16 -4.05
CA GLN A 312 -7.45 -8.45 -4.14
C GLN A 312 -6.33 -9.49 -4.20
N ILE A 313 -5.57 -9.48 -5.29
CA ILE A 313 -4.36 -10.29 -5.41
C ILE A 313 -3.22 -9.54 -4.74
N LEU A 314 -2.54 -10.20 -3.80
CA LEU A 314 -1.53 -9.57 -2.95
C LEU A 314 -0.14 -10.16 -3.19
N ASN A 315 -0.04 -11.49 -3.30
CA ASN A 315 1.18 -12.17 -3.70
C ASN A 315 0.86 -13.37 -4.60
N GLU A 316 1.50 -13.44 -5.76
CA GLU A 316 1.42 -14.59 -6.66
C GLU A 316 2.23 -15.77 -6.09
N GLY A 317 1.83 -16.99 -6.45
CA GLY A 317 2.51 -18.18 -5.95
C GLY A 317 1.74 -19.46 -6.22
N GLU A 318 2.37 -20.58 -5.87
CA GLU A 318 1.81 -21.92 -5.98
C GLU A 318 2.03 -22.65 -4.67
N ALA A 319 1.02 -23.37 -4.18
CA ALA A 319 1.13 -24.15 -2.97
C ALA A 319 0.21 -25.37 -2.94
N TYR A 320 0.62 -26.37 -2.19
CA TYR A 320 -0.22 -27.48 -1.74
C TYR A 320 -0.37 -27.41 -0.23
N GLY A 321 -1.57 -27.66 0.27
CA GLY A 321 -1.82 -27.69 1.71
C GLY A 321 -3.24 -28.08 2.09
N THR A 322 -3.43 -28.43 3.36
CA THR A 322 -4.75 -28.67 3.94
C THR A 322 -5.48 -27.35 4.09
N LEU A 323 -6.64 -27.21 3.44
CA LEU A 323 -7.44 -25.99 3.52
C LEU A 323 -8.13 -25.91 4.89
N ARG A 324 -7.80 -24.89 5.68
CA ARG A 324 -8.38 -24.68 7.01
C ARG A 324 -9.00 -23.31 7.12
N ARG A 325 -10.16 -23.22 7.76
CA ARG A 325 -10.77 -21.94 8.13
C ARG A 325 -10.50 -21.65 9.59
N LEU A 326 -9.92 -20.49 9.88
CA LEU A 326 -9.61 -20.06 11.24
C LEU A 326 -9.96 -18.58 11.42
N SER A 327 -10.51 -18.23 12.57
CA SER A 327 -10.49 -16.83 13.04
C SER A 327 -9.10 -16.44 13.52
N VAL A 328 -8.85 -15.13 13.65
CA VAL A 328 -7.57 -14.61 14.18
C VAL A 328 -7.26 -15.16 15.58
N GLU A 329 -8.28 -15.33 16.43
CA GLU A 329 -8.10 -15.86 17.79
C GLU A 329 -7.82 -17.37 17.78
N GLU A 330 -8.47 -18.14 16.90
CA GLU A 330 -8.18 -19.56 16.74
C GLU A 330 -6.78 -19.79 16.18
N LEU A 331 -6.34 -18.96 15.22
CA LEU A 331 -5.00 -19.05 14.65
C LEU A 331 -3.91 -18.93 15.72
N ARG A 332 -4.08 -18.03 16.70
CA ARG A 332 -3.13 -17.82 17.80
C ARG A 332 -2.91 -19.07 18.68
N ARG A 333 -3.86 -20.01 18.67
CA ARG A 333 -3.83 -21.22 19.50
C ARG A 333 -3.69 -22.51 18.69
N THR A 334 -3.65 -22.39 17.36
CA THR A 334 -3.62 -23.54 16.45
C THR A 334 -2.22 -23.70 15.89
N VAL A 335 -1.67 -24.91 16.02
CA VAL A 335 -0.42 -25.27 15.36
C VAL A 335 -0.69 -25.42 13.86
N VAL A 336 -0.05 -24.56 13.05
CA VAL A 336 -0.10 -24.58 11.59
C VAL A 336 1.32 -24.60 11.03
N SER A 337 1.48 -25.05 9.79
CA SER A 337 2.76 -25.09 9.08
C SER A 337 2.59 -24.85 7.58
N TYR A 338 3.70 -24.90 6.83
CA TYR A 338 3.73 -24.76 5.37
C TYR A 338 2.82 -25.77 4.63
N THR A 339 2.35 -26.82 5.29
CA THR A 339 1.41 -27.81 4.75
C THR A 339 -0.06 -27.39 4.90
N ASP A 340 -0.34 -26.18 5.40
CA ASP A 340 -1.69 -25.66 5.62
C ASP A 340 -1.95 -24.44 4.72
N ILE A 341 -3.14 -24.35 4.15
CA ILE A 341 -3.62 -23.15 3.43
C ILE A 341 -4.77 -22.57 4.24
N LEU A 342 -4.66 -21.31 4.63
CA LEU A 342 -5.58 -20.70 5.59
C LEU A 342 -6.61 -19.79 4.92
N VAL A 343 -7.87 -20.01 5.24
CA VAL A 343 -8.98 -19.08 5.03
C VAL A 343 -9.22 -18.35 6.35
N LEU A 344 -8.88 -17.07 6.40
CA LEU A 344 -8.91 -16.26 7.62
C LEU A 344 -10.08 -15.29 7.61
N THR A 345 -10.84 -15.25 8.70
CA THR A 345 -12.01 -14.35 8.83
C THR A 345 -11.63 -12.88 9.01
N GLY A 346 -10.34 -12.56 9.09
CA GLY A 346 -9.79 -11.23 9.31
C GLY A 346 -8.26 -11.28 9.28
N LEU A 347 -7.63 -10.11 9.40
CA LEU A 347 -6.18 -10.01 9.36
C LEU A 347 -5.52 -10.35 10.70
N PRO A 348 -4.64 -11.35 10.77
CA PRO A 348 -3.88 -11.65 11.97
C PRO A 348 -2.69 -10.69 12.12
N ASN A 349 -2.24 -10.50 13.36
CA ASN A 349 -1.09 -9.65 13.67
C ASN A 349 0.19 -10.11 12.99
N ASP A 350 0.42 -11.42 12.99
CA ASP A 350 1.56 -12.07 12.37
C ASP A 350 1.06 -13.27 11.59
N LEU A 351 1.59 -13.45 10.38
CA LEU A 351 1.30 -14.62 9.56
C LEU A 351 2.28 -15.75 9.94
N PRO A 352 1.84 -16.85 10.57
CA PRO A 352 2.69 -18.03 10.73
C PRO A 352 3.03 -18.62 9.35
N ILE A 353 4.00 -19.52 9.32
CA ILE A 353 4.36 -20.18 8.06
C ILE A 353 3.22 -21.07 7.62
N VAL A 354 2.74 -20.80 6.42
CA VAL A 354 1.63 -21.48 5.77
C VAL A 354 1.93 -21.60 4.29
N GLY A 355 1.32 -22.60 3.66
CA GLY A 355 1.41 -22.79 2.22
C GLY A 355 0.68 -21.69 1.45
N GLY A 356 -0.37 -21.10 2.00
CA GLY A 356 -1.11 -20.01 1.34
C GLY A 356 -2.12 -19.33 2.25
N THR A 357 -2.55 -18.12 1.88
CA THR A 357 -3.55 -17.34 2.63
C THR A 357 -4.66 -16.78 1.75
N ILE A 358 -5.89 -16.87 2.26
CA ILE A 358 -7.10 -16.25 1.74
C ILE A 358 -7.73 -15.48 2.91
N THR A 359 -7.66 -14.14 2.91
CA THR A 359 -8.27 -13.32 3.98
C THR A 359 -9.62 -12.75 3.55
N GLU A 360 -10.65 -12.85 4.39
CA GLU A 360 -11.99 -12.26 4.14
C GLU A 360 -12.00 -10.72 4.41
N GLN A 361 -10.84 -10.08 4.36
CA GLN A 361 -10.63 -8.65 4.58
C GLN A 361 -9.47 -8.17 3.69
N PHE A 362 -9.62 -6.99 3.08
CA PHE A 362 -8.57 -6.34 2.29
C PHE A 362 -7.36 -5.95 3.12
N GLN A 363 -6.19 -6.02 2.47
CA GLN A 363 -4.90 -5.76 3.08
C GLN A 363 -4.27 -4.52 2.45
N THR A 364 -3.44 -3.81 3.23
CA THR A 364 -2.54 -2.79 2.66
C THR A 364 -1.29 -3.47 2.12
N PRO A 365 -0.59 -2.89 1.12
CA PRO A 365 0.65 -3.48 0.58
C PRO A 365 1.73 -3.76 1.63
N LEU A 366 1.79 -2.99 2.72
CA LEU A 366 2.72 -3.18 3.84
C LEU A 366 2.15 -3.96 5.04
N ALA A 367 0.98 -4.59 4.91
CA ALA A 367 0.50 -5.47 5.95
C ALA A 367 1.55 -6.56 6.22
N HIS A 368 1.85 -6.85 7.50
CA HIS A 368 2.83 -7.90 7.86
C HIS A 368 2.52 -9.23 7.18
N VAL A 369 1.24 -9.57 7.05
CA VAL A 369 0.75 -10.75 6.32
C VAL A 369 1.22 -10.73 4.87
N ASN A 370 1.07 -9.60 4.18
CA ASN A 370 1.49 -9.48 2.79
C ASN A 370 3.01 -9.49 2.62
N LEU A 371 3.74 -8.74 3.45
CA LEU A 371 5.21 -8.73 3.41
C LEU A 371 5.80 -10.10 3.73
N ALA A 372 5.23 -10.81 4.71
CA ALA A 372 5.63 -12.18 5.02
C ALA A 372 5.31 -13.15 3.87
N ALA A 373 4.16 -12.97 3.21
CA ALA A 373 3.80 -13.79 2.06
C ALA A 373 4.76 -13.59 0.88
N ILE A 374 5.08 -12.33 0.55
CA ILE A 374 6.06 -11.99 -0.50
C ILE A 374 7.43 -12.60 -0.18
N ALA A 375 7.94 -12.39 1.03
CA ALA A 375 9.24 -12.91 1.45
C ALA A 375 9.33 -14.45 1.36
N ARG A 376 8.22 -15.15 1.55
CA ARG A 376 8.14 -16.62 1.53
C ARG A 376 7.76 -17.20 0.17
N GLY A 377 7.38 -16.37 -0.79
CA GLY A 377 6.76 -16.83 -2.04
C GLY A 377 5.40 -17.52 -1.82
N THR A 378 4.72 -17.20 -0.72
CA THR A 378 3.45 -17.80 -0.32
C THR A 378 2.30 -17.11 -1.08
N PRO A 379 1.47 -17.82 -1.86
CA PRO A 379 0.31 -17.23 -2.49
C PRO A 379 -0.62 -16.58 -1.45
N ASN A 380 -0.93 -15.29 -1.64
CA ASN A 380 -1.74 -14.48 -0.74
C ASN A 380 -2.79 -13.68 -1.52
N ILE A 381 -4.05 -13.82 -1.12
CA ILE A 381 -5.17 -13.05 -1.65
C ILE A 381 -6.06 -12.56 -0.51
N ALA A 382 -6.72 -11.42 -0.70
CA ALA A 382 -7.90 -11.08 0.07
C ALA A 382 -9.14 -11.33 -0.78
N TRP A 383 -10.04 -12.17 -0.30
CA TRP A 383 -11.25 -12.54 -1.00
C TRP A 383 -12.44 -12.46 -0.04
N LEU A 384 -13.25 -11.42 -0.21
CA LEU A 384 -14.44 -11.18 0.59
C LEU A 384 -15.42 -12.34 0.43
N ASP A 385 -16.00 -12.78 1.55
CA ASP A 385 -16.93 -13.91 1.63
C ASP A 385 -16.39 -15.25 1.07
N ALA A 386 -15.06 -15.43 1.04
CA ALA A 386 -14.42 -16.66 0.55
C ALA A 386 -15.01 -17.93 1.16
N ALA A 387 -15.37 -17.91 2.46
CA ALA A 387 -15.92 -19.08 3.14
C ALA A 387 -17.30 -19.52 2.62
N ALA A 388 -18.04 -18.64 1.94
CA ALA A 388 -19.33 -18.95 1.34
C ALA A 388 -19.21 -19.58 -0.06
N ASP A 389 -18.06 -19.42 -0.74
CA ASP A 389 -17.85 -19.95 -2.09
C ASP A 389 -17.69 -21.48 -2.08
N PRO A 390 -18.33 -22.22 -2.99
CA PRO A 390 -18.21 -23.68 -3.09
C PRO A 390 -16.76 -24.19 -3.20
N ARG A 391 -15.86 -23.46 -3.86
CA ARG A 391 -14.45 -23.84 -4.01
C ARG A 391 -13.74 -23.96 -2.67
N VAL A 392 -14.12 -23.13 -1.70
CA VAL A 392 -13.60 -23.19 -0.32
C VAL A 392 -14.42 -24.18 0.49
N ARG A 393 -15.75 -23.96 0.59
CA ARG A 393 -16.65 -24.71 1.46
C ARG A 393 -16.57 -26.22 1.23
N ASP A 394 -16.49 -26.65 -0.02
CA ASP A 394 -16.53 -28.07 -0.38
C ASP A 394 -15.15 -28.76 -0.20
N ASN A 395 -14.09 -27.97 0.03
CA ASN A 395 -12.70 -28.43 0.18
C ASN A 395 -12.10 -28.23 1.59
N LEU A 396 -12.84 -27.66 2.54
CA LEU A 396 -12.36 -27.52 3.93
C LEU A 396 -11.93 -28.88 4.52
N GLY A 397 -10.74 -28.91 5.12
CA GLY A 397 -10.12 -30.10 5.70
C GLY A 397 -9.48 -31.05 4.67
N ARG A 398 -9.47 -30.71 3.38
CA ARG A 398 -8.83 -31.49 2.32
C ARG A 398 -7.55 -30.81 1.85
N ILE A 399 -6.66 -31.60 1.25
CA ILE A 399 -5.49 -31.08 0.55
C ILE A 399 -5.97 -30.44 -0.75
N VAL A 400 -5.50 -29.22 -1.01
CA VAL A 400 -5.81 -28.46 -2.22
C VAL A 400 -4.52 -27.97 -2.89
N HIS A 401 -4.58 -27.79 -4.21
CA HIS A 401 -3.62 -27.06 -5.01
C HIS A 401 -4.14 -25.63 -5.18
N PHE A 402 -3.39 -24.67 -4.64
CA PHE A 402 -3.71 -23.26 -4.66
C PHE A 402 -2.68 -22.51 -5.52
N VAL A 403 -3.15 -21.91 -6.61
CA VAL A 403 -2.31 -21.16 -7.55
C VAL A 403 -2.86 -19.75 -7.67
N VAL A 404 -2.02 -18.74 -7.46
CA VAL A 404 -2.33 -17.33 -7.70
C VAL A 404 -1.41 -16.85 -8.80
N ALA A 405 -1.97 -16.47 -9.94
CA ALA A 405 -1.19 -16.04 -11.09
C ALA A 405 -2.06 -15.24 -12.08
N ARG A 406 -1.44 -14.27 -12.76
CA ARG A 406 -2.06 -13.49 -13.85
C ARG A 406 -3.32 -12.75 -13.39
N GLY A 407 -3.30 -12.24 -12.17
CA GLY A 407 -4.42 -11.50 -11.58
C GLY A 407 -5.66 -12.34 -11.26
N ASP A 408 -5.53 -13.67 -11.13
CA ASP A 408 -6.60 -14.57 -10.69
C ASP A 408 -6.03 -15.74 -9.85
N PHE A 409 -6.87 -16.67 -9.41
CA PHE A 409 -6.45 -17.86 -8.68
C PHE A 409 -7.27 -19.13 -9.00
N THR A 410 -6.66 -20.28 -8.79
CA THR A 410 -7.30 -21.60 -8.80
C THR A 410 -7.17 -22.28 -7.44
N LEU A 411 -8.22 -23.00 -7.03
CA LEU A 411 -8.26 -23.76 -5.79
C LEU A 411 -8.91 -25.13 -6.08
N GLU A 412 -8.08 -26.16 -6.26
CA GLU A 412 -8.51 -27.48 -6.72
C GLU A 412 -8.17 -28.57 -5.70
N PRO A 413 -8.98 -29.64 -5.54
CA PRO A 413 -8.61 -30.77 -4.67
C PRO A 413 -7.33 -31.45 -5.16
N ALA A 414 -6.47 -31.87 -4.23
CA ALA A 414 -5.21 -32.55 -4.52
C ALA A 414 -4.98 -33.75 -3.58
N THR A 415 -4.04 -34.60 -3.93
CA THR A 415 -3.63 -35.78 -3.15
C THR A 415 -2.43 -35.47 -2.25
N LEU A 416 -2.26 -36.27 -1.19
CA LEU A 416 -1.07 -36.17 -0.33
C LEU A 416 0.22 -36.51 -1.09
N GLU A 417 0.16 -37.39 -2.08
CA GLU A 417 1.32 -37.76 -2.90
C GLU A 417 1.81 -36.57 -3.74
N GLU A 418 0.89 -35.85 -4.38
CA GLU A 418 1.21 -34.63 -5.13
C GLU A 418 1.77 -33.53 -4.21
N ALA A 419 1.14 -33.33 -3.05
CA ALA A 419 1.60 -32.36 -2.07
C ALA A 419 3.00 -32.70 -1.53
N GLN A 420 3.27 -33.98 -1.22
CA GLN A 420 4.57 -34.41 -0.72
C GLN A 420 5.65 -34.23 -1.79
N ALA A 421 5.37 -34.62 -3.04
CA ALA A 421 6.31 -34.39 -4.14
C ALA A 421 6.63 -32.90 -4.34
N PHE A 422 5.61 -32.03 -4.19
CA PHE A 422 5.78 -30.59 -4.26
C PHE A 422 6.66 -30.04 -3.13
N TRP A 423 6.42 -30.47 -1.87
CA TRP A 423 7.19 -30.02 -0.70
C TRP A 423 8.63 -30.53 -0.74
N ASP A 424 8.84 -31.80 -1.11
CA ASP A 424 10.18 -32.39 -1.20
C ASP A 424 11.02 -31.72 -2.29
N ALA A 425 10.40 -31.38 -3.44
CA ALA A 425 11.09 -30.70 -4.54
C ALA A 425 11.49 -29.25 -4.22
N ARG A 426 10.86 -28.62 -3.22
CA ARG A 426 11.10 -27.23 -2.83
C ARG A 426 11.91 -27.08 -1.54
N ARG A 427 12.36 -28.20 -0.96
CA ARG A 427 13.17 -28.17 0.25
C ARG A 427 14.55 -27.56 -0.06
N PRO A 428 14.93 -26.44 0.57
CA PRO A 428 16.25 -25.83 0.33
C PRO A 428 17.38 -26.71 0.85
N ASP A 429 18.59 -26.49 0.31
CA ASP A 429 19.81 -27.08 0.86
C ASP A 429 20.05 -26.53 2.29
N PRO A 430 20.57 -27.35 3.22
CA PRO A 430 20.89 -26.89 4.57
C PRO A 430 21.86 -25.70 4.58
N VAL A 431 21.48 -24.65 5.30
CA VAL A 431 22.28 -23.42 5.46
C VAL A 431 22.87 -23.40 6.88
N ARG A 432 24.19 -23.46 6.97
CA ARG A 432 24.92 -23.26 8.22
C ARG A 432 25.36 -21.80 8.32
N LEU A 433 24.99 -21.13 9.40
CA LEU A 433 25.29 -19.72 9.60
C LEU A 433 26.66 -19.53 10.25
N GLU A 434 27.34 -18.46 9.86
CA GLU A 434 28.60 -18.06 10.47
C GLU A 434 28.36 -17.40 11.84
N ALA A 435 29.28 -17.65 12.77
CA ALA A 435 29.28 -17.03 14.08
C ALA A 435 30.70 -16.91 14.64
N ASP A 436 31.08 -15.73 15.11
CA ASP A 436 32.29 -15.48 15.88
C ASP A 436 31.96 -15.42 17.37
N LEU A 437 32.45 -16.43 18.10
CA LEU A 437 32.27 -16.57 19.55
C LEU A 437 33.48 -16.04 20.35
N THR A 438 34.44 -15.39 19.70
CA THR A 438 35.64 -14.88 20.38
C THR A 438 35.41 -13.54 21.08
N ARG A 439 34.44 -12.74 20.61
CA ARG A 439 34.04 -11.48 21.25
C ARG A 439 33.29 -11.74 22.55
N THR A 440 33.78 -11.17 23.65
CA THR A 440 33.19 -11.36 24.99
C THR A 440 32.89 -10.05 25.74
N ASP A 441 33.28 -8.91 25.17
CA ASP A 441 33.05 -7.57 25.74
C ASP A 441 31.68 -7.00 25.35
N LEU A 442 31.21 -6.02 26.13
CA LEU A 442 29.96 -5.28 25.90
C LEU A 442 30.21 -4.04 25.05
N ALA A 443 30.47 -4.26 23.75
CA ALA A 443 30.93 -3.25 22.79
C ALA A 443 29.89 -2.13 22.56
N PRO A 444 30.26 -0.83 22.68
CA PRO A 444 29.44 0.29 22.25
C PRO A 444 29.05 0.20 20.77
N PHE A 445 27.89 0.74 20.39
CA PHE A 445 27.54 0.92 18.97
C PHE A 445 28.56 1.77 18.20
N ALA A 446 29.24 2.70 18.86
CA ALA A 446 30.31 3.49 18.23
C ALA A 446 31.50 2.65 17.74
N ASP A 447 31.73 1.49 18.36
CA ASP A 447 32.86 0.59 18.08
C ASP A 447 32.45 -0.62 17.24
N LEU A 448 31.19 -0.68 16.78
CA LEU A 448 30.64 -1.76 15.95
C LEU A 448 30.40 -1.27 14.52
N GLY A 449 30.54 -2.17 13.56
CA GLY A 449 30.18 -1.96 12.16
C GLY A 449 29.38 -3.12 11.58
N PHE A 450 29.08 -3.03 10.29
CA PHE A 450 28.26 -4.01 9.56
C PHE A 450 28.83 -5.45 9.65
N ASP A 451 30.15 -5.60 9.51
CA ASP A 451 30.85 -6.89 9.56
C ASP A 451 30.84 -7.54 10.95
N ASP A 452 30.55 -6.77 12.01
CA ASP A 452 30.45 -7.31 13.37
C ASP A 452 29.17 -8.15 13.58
N SER A 453 28.24 -8.15 12.61
CA SER A 453 26.98 -8.91 12.63
C SER A 453 27.20 -10.41 12.91
N VAL A 454 28.33 -10.98 12.52
CA VAL A 454 28.69 -12.39 12.82
C VAL A 454 28.99 -12.64 14.30
N SER A 455 29.15 -11.61 15.14
CA SER A 455 29.45 -11.73 16.57
C SER A 455 28.38 -11.15 17.50
N VAL A 456 27.59 -10.17 17.01
CA VAL A 456 26.56 -9.47 17.79
C VAL A 456 25.17 -9.54 17.15
N GLY A 457 25.05 -10.14 15.96
CA GLY A 457 23.84 -10.23 15.16
C GLY A 457 23.55 -8.99 14.32
N VAL A 458 22.66 -9.15 13.35
CA VAL A 458 22.42 -8.16 12.31
C VAL A 458 21.76 -6.90 12.85
N LYS A 459 20.77 -7.00 13.75
CA LYS A 459 20.11 -5.82 14.32
C LYS A 459 21.05 -4.91 15.10
N ALA A 460 21.97 -5.47 15.89
CA ALA A 460 22.95 -4.69 16.63
C ALA A 460 23.93 -3.97 15.69
N ALA A 461 24.42 -4.66 14.66
CA ALA A 461 25.27 -4.08 13.62
C ALA A 461 24.54 -2.98 12.83
N ASN A 462 23.29 -3.22 12.41
CA ASN A 462 22.45 -2.26 11.70
C ASN A 462 22.14 -1.03 12.57
N LEU A 463 21.89 -1.17 13.86
CA LEU A 463 21.71 -0.04 14.77
C LEU A 463 22.99 0.80 14.92
N ALA A 464 24.16 0.15 14.97
CA ALA A 464 25.44 0.84 14.98
C ALA A 464 25.69 1.64 13.69
N GLU A 465 25.43 1.04 12.53
CA GLU A 465 25.53 1.71 11.22
C GLU A 465 24.49 2.84 11.07
N LEU A 466 23.26 2.62 11.55
CA LEU A 466 22.21 3.62 11.54
C LEU A 466 22.60 4.83 12.40
N ARG A 467 23.16 4.60 13.58
CA ARG A 467 23.70 5.67 14.44
C ARG A 467 24.81 6.46 13.75
N ARG A 468 25.68 5.79 12.98
CA ARG A 468 26.71 6.44 12.17
C ARG A 468 26.12 7.28 11.04
N ALA A 469 25.04 6.82 10.41
CA ALA A 469 24.40 7.48 9.29
C ALA A 469 23.60 8.74 9.67
N VAL A 470 22.87 8.72 10.81
CA VAL A 470 21.91 9.78 11.16
C VAL A 470 22.06 10.37 12.57
N GLY A 471 23.09 9.98 13.32
CA GLY A 471 23.41 10.58 14.63
C GLY A 471 22.27 10.41 15.65
N ASP A 472 21.87 11.50 16.29
CA ASP A 472 20.84 11.53 17.37
C ASP A 472 19.43 11.13 16.94
N VAL A 473 19.18 11.01 15.64
CA VAL A 473 17.94 10.41 15.13
C VAL A 473 17.91 8.90 15.37
N ALA A 474 19.04 8.24 15.61
CA ALA A 474 19.12 6.82 15.91
C ALA A 474 19.59 6.56 17.35
N PRO A 475 19.18 5.44 17.96
CA PRO A 475 19.50 5.17 19.35
C PRO A 475 21.00 4.91 19.52
N ASP A 476 21.55 5.38 20.64
CA ASP A 476 22.88 4.97 21.09
C ASP A 476 22.77 3.82 22.11
N GLY A 477 23.78 2.96 22.12
CA GLY A 477 23.74 1.71 22.84
C GLY A 477 25.02 0.89 22.83
N PHE A 478 24.88 -0.36 23.23
CA PHE A 478 25.93 -1.37 23.18
C PHE A 478 25.33 -2.74 22.85
N ALA A 479 26.17 -3.71 22.50
CA ALA A 479 25.73 -5.08 22.20
C ALA A 479 26.28 -6.09 23.23
N VAL A 480 25.47 -7.10 23.53
CA VAL A 480 25.91 -8.35 24.17
C VAL A 480 26.23 -9.35 23.06
N PRO A 481 27.43 -9.95 23.00
CA PRO A 481 27.84 -10.81 21.89
C PRO A 481 27.31 -12.26 22.03
N PHE A 482 27.34 -13.00 20.92
CA PHE A 482 26.94 -14.41 20.82
C PHE A 482 27.63 -15.33 21.82
N ALA A 483 28.88 -15.03 22.19
CA ALA A 483 29.64 -15.82 23.15
C ALA A 483 28.92 -15.98 24.50
N TRP A 484 28.15 -14.96 24.93
CA TRP A 484 27.43 -15.02 26.21
C TRP A 484 26.24 -16.00 26.15
N TYR A 485 25.56 -16.06 25.00
CA TYR A 485 24.50 -17.02 24.76
C TYR A 485 25.04 -18.46 24.69
N ASP A 486 26.13 -18.68 23.95
CA ASP A 486 26.80 -19.98 23.85
C ASP A 486 27.29 -20.45 25.24
N GLU A 487 27.93 -19.56 26.00
CA GLU A 487 28.37 -19.81 27.38
C GLU A 487 27.18 -20.23 28.27
N PHE A 488 26.07 -19.50 28.21
CA PHE A 488 24.86 -19.82 28.96
C PHE A 488 24.29 -21.19 28.63
N LEU A 489 24.18 -21.55 27.34
CA LEU A 489 23.66 -22.84 26.92
C LEU A 489 24.55 -24.01 27.35
N ARG A 490 25.88 -23.84 27.30
CA ARG A 490 26.84 -24.88 27.68
C ARG A 490 26.99 -25.04 29.20
N ALA A 491 26.87 -23.94 29.95
CA ALA A 491 27.01 -23.94 31.40
C ALA A 491 25.73 -24.43 32.11
N SER A 492 24.56 -24.10 31.57
CA SER A 492 23.26 -24.50 32.14
C SER A 492 23.03 -26.00 31.97
N ARG A 493 22.26 -26.62 32.87
CA ARG A 493 21.99 -28.06 32.88
C ARG A 493 20.49 -28.33 32.86
N VAL A 494 20.09 -29.35 32.11
CA VAL A 494 18.76 -29.94 32.24
C VAL A 494 18.73 -30.78 33.50
N THR A 495 17.81 -30.48 34.41
CA THR A 495 17.66 -31.18 35.69
C THR A 495 16.28 -31.82 35.81
N PRO A 496 16.12 -32.90 36.59
CA PRO A 496 14.81 -33.50 36.83
C PRO A 496 13.77 -32.50 37.36
N ASP A 497 14.18 -31.58 38.23
CA ASP A 497 13.31 -30.54 38.78
C ASP A 497 12.88 -29.54 37.70
N ALA A 498 13.81 -29.14 36.81
CA ALA A 498 13.51 -28.25 35.71
C ALA A 498 12.55 -28.90 34.69
N CYS A 499 12.73 -30.20 34.39
CA CYS A 499 11.79 -30.96 33.56
C CYS A 499 10.41 -31.09 34.21
N GLY A 500 10.33 -31.26 35.53
CA GLY A 500 9.06 -31.29 36.27
C GLY A 500 8.35 -29.93 36.27
N ALA A 501 9.09 -28.83 36.37
CA ALA A 501 8.54 -27.49 36.24
C ALA A 501 8.01 -27.22 34.81
N ALA A 502 8.76 -27.65 33.79
CA ALA A 502 8.33 -27.57 32.39
C ALA A 502 7.06 -28.41 32.11
N GLU A 503 6.89 -29.58 32.73
CA GLU A 503 5.66 -30.39 32.64
C GLU A 503 4.45 -29.62 33.21
N ALA A 504 4.63 -28.95 34.36
CA ALA A 504 3.58 -28.16 34.99
C ALA A 504 3.20 -26.93 34.15
N ASP A 505 4.17 -26.27 33.52
CA ASP A 505 3.97 -25.16 32.59
C ASP A 505 3.20 -25.63 31.35
N CYS A 506 3.65 -26.72 30.74
CA CYS A 506 2.98 -27.36 29.60
C CYS A 506 1.49 -27.61 29.86
N ALA A 507 1.15 -28.14 31.05
CA ALA A 507 -0.24 -28.36 31.45
C ALA A 507 -1.01 -27.05 31.72
N THR A 508 -0.34 -26.02 32.25
CA THR A 508 -0.94 -24.71 32.52
C THR A 508 -1.30 -23.97 31.23
N GLU A 509 -0.50 -24.15 30.18
CA GLU A 509 -0.79 -23.64 28.83
C GLU A 509 -1.90 -24.43 28.11
N GLY A 510 -2.47 -25.47 28.75
CA GLY A 510 -3.66 -26.18 28.27
C GLY A 510 -3.38 -27.32 27.30
N ARG A 511 -2.12 -27.77 27.18
CA ARG A 511 -1.75 -28.92 26.36
C ARG A 511 -2.25 -30.23 26.96
N ASP A 512 -2.34 -31.27 26.12
CA ASP A 512 -2.75 -32.61 26.55
C ASP A 512 -1.80 -33.18 27.61
N GLY A 513 -2.36 -33.80 28.65
CA GLY A 513 -1.57 -34.30 29.78
C GLY A 513 -0.62 -35.46 29.40
N ALA A 514 -1.01 -36.31 28.44
CA ALA A 514 -0.13 -37.38 27.96
C ALA A 514 1.02 -36.81 27.13
N LEU A 515 0.75 -35.77 26.32
CA LEU A 515 1.78 -35.03 25.59
C LEU A 515 2.81 -34.38 26.55
N CYS A 516 2.34 -33.71 27.61
CA CYS A 516 3.23 -33.10 28.60
C CYS A 516 4.07 -34.15 29.35
N ALA A 517 3.46 -35.28 29.73
CA ALA A 517 4.18 -36.38 30.37
C ALA A 517 5.23 -37.01 29.44
N GLU A 518 4.93 -37.15 28.15
CA GLU A 518 5.88 -37.61 27.12
C GLU A 518 7.05 -36.64 26.98
N ALA A 519 6.77 -35.33 26.85
CA ALA A 519 7.80 -34.29 26.75
C ALA A 519 8.72 -34.27 28.00
N ARG A 520 8.15 -34.43 29.20
CA ARG A 520 8.90 -34.54 30.45
C ARG A 520 9.76 -35.79 30.51
N ALA A 521 9.27 -36.93 30.01
CA ALA A 521 10.05 -38.17 29.97
C ALA A 521 11.27 -38.03 29.04
N ILE A 522 11.10 -37.38 27.88
CA ILE A 522 12.20 -37.03 26.97
C ILE A 522 13.18 -36.10 27.69
N CYS A 523 12.71 -34.99 28.27
CA CYS A 523 13.55 -34.05 29.01
C CYS A 523 14.39 -34.74 30.10
N ALA A 524 13.75 -35.58 30.93
CA ALA A 524 14.42 -36.25 32.04
C ALA A 524 15.45 -37.31 31.60
N ALA A 525 15.38 -37.78 30.35
CA ALA A 525 16.38 -38.68 29.78
C ALA A 525 17.71 -37.98 29.45
N HIS A 526 17.72 -36.64 29.43
CA HIS A 526 18.87 -35.81 29.12
C HIS A 526 19.31 -35.03 30.37
N GLY A 527 20.40 -35.46 31.02
CA GLY A 527 21.02 -34.78 32.18
C GLY A 527 22.19 -33.85 31.83
N GLU A 528 22.20 -33.37 30.59
CA GLU A 528 23.32 -32.70 29.93
C GLU A 528 23.11 -31.17 29.84
N SER A 529 23.93 -30.46 29.06
CA SER A 529 23.76 -29.01 28.93
C SER A 529 22.53 -28.64 28.10
N PHE A 530 22.06 -27.39 28.17
CA PHE A 530 20.98 -26.94 27.27
C PHE A 530 21.38 -27.06 25.80
N ALA A 531 22.65 -26.80 25.47
CA ALA A 531 23.18 -27.00 24.12
C ALA A 531 23.10 -28.47 23.67
N ASP A 532 23.42 -29.41 24.56
CA ASP A 532 23.36 -30.84 24.23
C ASP A 532 21.92 -31.32 24.10
N TYR A 533 21.04 -30.90 25.02
CA TYR A 533 19.62 -31.23 24.98
C TYR A 533 18.96 -30.70 23.71
N ALA A 534 19.20 -29.45 23.33
CA ALA A 534 18.67 -28.89 22.09
C ALA A 534 19.11 -29.69 20.85
N ARG A 535 20.38 -30.10 20.76
CA ARG A 535 20.88 -30.97 19.69
C ARG A 535 20.20 -32.35 19.69
N ALA A 536 19.98 -32.93 20.86
CA ALA A 536 19.27 -34.20 20.99
C ALA A 536 17.81 -34.10 20.52
N LEU A 537 17.11 -33.01 20.85
CA LEU A 537 15.75 -32.74 20.37
C LEU A 537 15.68 -32.68 18.84
N ILE A 538 16.57 -31.91 18.21
CA ILE A 538 16.60 -31.75 16.74
C ILE A 538 16.90 -33.08 16.03
N ALA A 539 17.64 -33.99 16.68
CA ALA A 539 17.98 -35.31 16.15
C ALA A 539 16.86 -36.35 16.34
N LEU A 540 15.85 -36.08 17.19
CA LEU A 540 14.79 -37.02 17.52
C LEU A 540 13.77 -37.14 16.38
N ASP A 541 13.54 -38.36 15.88
CA ASP A 541 12.56 -38.61 14.81
C ASP A 541 11.15 -38.12 15.17
N ALA A 542 10.72 -38.40 16.40
CA ALA A 542 9.41 -37.96 16.90
C ALA A 542 9.27 -36.43 16.92
N PHE A 543 10.35 -35.69 17.21
CA PHE A 543 10.37 -34.23 17.17
C PHE A 543 10.26 -33.71 15.73
N ARG A 544 10.85 -34.41 14.75
CA ARG A 544 10.74 -34.04 13.33
C ARG A 544 9.35 -34.31 12.77
N SER A 545 8.72 -35.43 13.16
CA SER A 545 7.47 -35.90 12.56
C SER A 545 6.19 -35.49 13.28
N ARG A 546 6.24 -35.06 14.56
CA ARG A 546 5.05 -34.71 15.36
C ARG A 546 5.10 -33.26 15.82
N SER A 547 4.39 -32.37 15.12
CA SER A 547 4.37 -30.93 15.38
C SER A 547 3.98 -30.57 16.81
N GLU A 548 2.97 -31.21 17.39
CA GLU A 548 2.50 -30.94 18.76
C GLU A 548 3.55 -31.32 19.81
N LEU A 549 4.26 -32.44 19.60
CA LEU A 549 5.33 -32.87 20.51
C LEU A 549 6.55 -31.95 20.38
N ARG A 550 6.90 -31.54 19.15
CA ARG A 550 7.95 -30.57 18.89
C ARG A 550 7.68 -29.25 19.61
N GLU A 551 6.46 -28.73 19.48
CA GLU A 551 6.04 -27.50 20.13
C GLU A 551 6.16 -27.60 21.66
N ALA A 552 5.65 -28.67 22.27
CA ALA A 552 5.77 -28.90 23.72
C ALA A 552 7.23 -29.03 24.21
N LEU A 553 8.11 -29.67 23.43
CA LEU A 553 9.53 -29.82 23.76
C LEU A 553 10.30 -28.49 23.65
N LEU A 554 10.01 -27.69 22.62
CA LEU A 554 10.55 -26.33 22.46
C LEU A 554 10.07 -25.43 23.60
N ASP A 555 8.80 -25.50 23.97
CA ASP A 555 8.25 -24.78 25.11
C ASP A 555 8.97 -25.12 26.42
N GLY A 556 9.12 -26.42 26.71
CA GLY A 556 9.86 -26.86 27.89
C GLY A 556 11.31 -26.37 27.93
N LEU A 557 12.03 -26.37 26.80
CA LEU A 557 13.37 -25.79 26.70
C LEU A 557 13.36 -24.29 27.04
N ARG A 558 12.44 -23.52 26.46
CA ARG A 558 12.30 -22.09 26.74
C ARG A 558 11.98 -21.82 28.20
N HIS A 559 11.08 -22.61 28.80
CA HIS A 559 10.73 -22.49 30.21
C HIS A 559 11.97 -22.65 31.09
N MET A 560 12.78 -23.68 30.84
CA MET A 560 14.03 -23.91 31.58
C MET A 560 15.03 -22.75 31.41
N MET A 561 15.19 -22.24 30.18
CA MET A 561 16.07 -21.11 29.90
C MET A 561 15.65 -19.83 30.64
N ARG A 562 14.35 -19.50 30.64
CA ARG A 562 13.81 -18.32 31.33
C ARG A 562 14.00 -18.38 32.84
N ASN A 563 14.00 -19.58 33.42
CA ASN A 563 14.06 -19.80 34.86
C ASN A 563 15.46 -20.14 35.40
N THR A 564 16.46 -20.36 34.54
CA THR A 564 17.85 -20.62 34.96
C THR A 564 18.63 -19.32 35.10
N PRO A 565 19.22 -18.96 36.26
CA PRO A 565 19.94 -17.69 36.41
C PRO A 565 21.22 -17.63 35.56
N LEU A 566 21.62 -16.42 35.17
CA LEU A 566 22.94 -16.18 34.56
C LEU A 566 24.06 -16.44 35.58
N ASP A 567 25.27 -16.64 35.06
CA ASP A 567 26.48 -16.57 35.88
C ASP A 567 26.52 -15.23 36.66
N PRO A 568 26.77 -15.23 37.99
CA PRO A 568 26.73 -14.02 38.80
C PRO A 568 27.69 -12.91 38.35
N ALA A 569 28.86 -13.25 37.78
CA ALA A 569 29.80 -12.25 37.30
C ALA A 569 29.31 -11.60 35.99
N ARG A 570 28.77 -12.40 35.06
CA ARG A 570 28.11 -11.89 33.84
C ARG A 570 26.90 -11.03 34.16
N ALA A 571 26.08 -11.47 35.11
CA ALA A 571 24.91 -10.72 35.58
C ALA A 571 25.31 -9.34 36.11
N ALA A 572 26.28 -9.29 37.03
CA ALA A 572 26.78 -8.04 37.59
C ALA A 572 27.42 -7.13 36.52
N GLN A 573 28.13 -7.71 35.54
CA GLN A 573 28.74 -6.97 34.45
C GLN A 573 27.69 -6.26 33.57
N LEU A 574 26.63 -6.97 33.17
CA LEU A 574 25.56 -6.40 32.34
C LEU A 574 24.79 -5.30 33.07
N ASP A 575 24.38 -5.58 34.31
CA ASP A 575 23.59 -4.63 35.11
C ASP A 575 24.41 -3.36 35.41
N ALA A 576 25.69 -3.50 35.77
CA ALA A 576 26.60 -2.37 35.98
C ALA A 576 26.82 -1.55 34.71
N ARG A 577 26.96 -2.19 33.54
CA ARG A 577 27.14 -1.49 32.26
C ARG A 577 25.91 -0.65 31.90
N ILE A 578 24.71 -1.11 32.22
CA ILE A 578 23.48 -0.34 32.03
C ILE A 578 23.42 0.86 32.98
N VAL A 579 23.78 0.67 34.26
CA VAL A 579 23.84 1.79 35.22
C VAL A 579 24.87 2.84 34.79
N GLU A 580 26.04 2.40 34.34
CA GLU A 580 27.12 3.28 33.86
C GLU A 580 26.64 4.15 32.68
N ARG A 581 25.96 3.55 31.69
CA ARG A 581 25.62 4.23 30.44
C ARG A 581 24.27 4.96 30.47
N PHE A 582 23.29 4.42 31.19
CA PHE A 582 21.90 4.87 31.14
C PHE A 582 21.35 5.28 32.52
N GLY A 583 22.13 5.14 33.60
CA GLY A 583 21.69 5.44 34.95
C GLY A 583 20.51 4.59 35.38
N SER A 584 19.44 5.24 35.85
CA SER A 584 18.17 4.59 36.24
C SER A 584 17.17 4.47 35.08
N ALA A 585 17.53 4.84 33.86
CA ALA A 585 16.61 4.78 32.74
C ALA A 585 16.26 3.33 32.37
N LYS A 586 15.00 3.14 31.95
CA LYS A 586 14.56 1.88 31.33
C LYS A 586 15.31 1.67 30.02
N VAL A 587 15.79 0.46 29.77
CA VAL A 587 16.43 0.04 28.52
C VAL A 587 15.57 -0.97 27.77
N ARG A 588 15.81 -1.10 26.47
CA ARG A 588 15.29 -2.17 25.62
C ARG A 588 16.41 -3.17 25.34
N LEU A 589 16.13 -4.45 25.56
CA LEU A 589 16.95 -5.58 25.14
C LEU A 589 16.31 -6.14 23.86
N ARG A 590 16.93 -5.86 22.71
CA ARG A 590 16.44 -6.37 21.41
C ARG A 590 17.27 -7.57 20.99
N SER A 591 16.59 -8.66 20.63
CA SER A 591 17.21 -9.79 19.95
C SER A 591 17.96 -9.31 18.72
N SER A 592 19.14 -9.90 18.49
CA SER A 592 19.97 -9.64 17.32
C SER A 592 20.62 -10.95 16.95
N THR A 593 20.09 -11.66 15.97
CA THR A 593 20.57 -13.01 15.62
C THR A 593 21.46 -12.99 14.37
N ASN A 594 22.23 -14.06 14.13
CA ASN A 594 22.87 -14.30 12.83
C ASN A 594 21.90 -14.92 11.79
N SER A 595 20.66 -15.18 12.20
CA SER A 595 19.57 -15.71 11.37
C SER A 595 18.52 -14.64 11.08
N GLU A 596 18.92 -13.38 10.93
CA GLU A 596 18.02 -12.28 10.54
C GLU A 596 18.57 -11.62 9.28
N ASP A 597 17.69 -11.04 8.47
CA ASP A 597 18.03 -10.31 7.24
C ASP A 597 18.99 -11.06 6.27
N LEU A 598 18.87 -12.38 6.16
CA LEU A 598 19.53 -13.19 5.13
C LEU A 598 18.81 -13.01 3.78
N GLU A 599 19.49 -13.34 2.68
CA GLU A 599 19.02 -13.14 1.29
C GLU A 599 17.57 -13.61 1.04
N HIS A 600 17.14 -14.68 1.72
CA HIS A 600 15.76 -15.20 1.62
C HIS A 600 15.07 -15.35 2.98
N PHE A 601 15.65 -14.88 4.08
CA PHE A 601 15.10 -15.03 5.43
C PHE A 601 15.21 -13.72 6.19
N SER A 602 14.08 -13.04 6.44
CA SER A 602 14.11 -11.79 7.22
C SER A 602 14.21 -12.03 8.73
N GLY A 603 13.48 -13.02 9.25
CA GLY A 603 13.34 -13.25 10.69
C GLY A 603 12.50 -12.21 11.44
N ALA A 604 11.75 -11.37 10.71
CA ALA A 604 10.92 -10.33 11.30
C ALA A 604 9.83 -10.93 12.21
N GLY A 605 9.70 -10.38 13.42
CA GLY A 605 8.66 -10.80 14.38
C GLY A 605 8.91 -12.15 15.08
N LEU A 606 9.98 -12.88 14.76
CA LEU A 606 10.21 -14.23 15.31
C LEU A 606 10.77 -14.27 16.73
N TYR A 607 11.54 -13.25 17.10
CA TYR A 607 12.31 -13.21 18.33
C TYR A 607 11.80 -12.12 19.27
N ASP A 608 11.86 -12.41 20.56
CA ASP A 608 11.30 -11.54 21.60
C ASP A 608 12.28 -10.41 21.94
N SER A 609 11.72 -9.23 22.21
CA SER A 609 12.44 -8.12 22.81
C SER A 609 11.75 -7.73 24.11
N CYS A 610 12.52 -7.44 25.15
CA CYS A 610 11.98 -7.07 26.45
C CYS A 610 12.59 -5.75 26.95
N SER A 611 11.98 -5.19 27.98
CA SER A 611 12.50 -3.98 28.62
C SER A 611 13.06 -4.34 29.99
N ALA A 612 14.12 -3.64 30.41
CA ALA A 612 14.84 -3.95 31.64
C ALA A 612 15.45 -2.71 32.28
N TYR A 613 16.05 -2.89 33.45
CA TYR A 613 16.77 -1.87 34.21
C TYR A 613 18.13 -2.41 34.69
N GLY A 614 19.06 -1.51 35.01
CA GLY A 614 20.36 -1.90 35.58
C GLY A 614 20.36 -2.07 37.11
N ALA A 615 19.38 -1.50 37.82
CA ALA A 615 19.29 -1.60 39.28
C ALA A 615 17.88 -1.25 39.80
N GLY A 616 17.61 -1.59 41.06
CA GLY A 616 16.48 -1.03 41.84
C GLY A 616 15.10 -1.61 41.54
N THR A 617 15.02 -2.73 40.83
CA THR A 617 13.77 -3.43 40.48
C THR A 617 14.03 -4.94 40.37
N THR A 618 12.96 -5.72 40.25
CA THR A 618 13.03 -7.15 39.88
C THR A 618 13.35 -7.35 38.40
N ASP A 619 12.99 -6.41 37.53
CA ASP A 619 13.17 -6.52 36.08
C ASP A 619 14.61 -6.14 35.64
N LEU A 620 15.61 -6.73 36.28
CA LEU A 620 17.02 -6.50 35.97
C LEU A 620 17.38 -7.09 34.59
N ALA A 621 18.27 -6.44 33.86
CA ALA A 621 18.66 -6.89 32.53
C ALA A 621 19.28 -8.30 32.55
N SER A 622 20.07 -8.61 33.58
CA SER A 622 20.58 -9.97 33.81
C SER A 622 19.50 -11.04 33.99
N GLN A 623 18.31 -10.66 34.42
CA GLN A 623 17.17 -11.58 34.56
C GLN A 623 16.35 -11.66 33.26
N GLU A 624 16.12 -10.51 32.63
CA GLU A 624 15.26 -10.34 31.46
C GLU A 624 15.92 -10.84 30.17
N ILE A 625 17.26 -10.77 30.05
CA ILE A 625 18.00 -11.21 28.85
C ILE A 625 17.73 -12.68 28.48
N ARG A 626 17.41 -13.52 29.47
CA ARG A 626 17.08 -14.94 29.26
C ARG A 626 15.79 -15.14 28.47
N LYS A 627 14.85 -14.19 28.52
CA LYS A 627 13.64 -14.20 27.69
C LYS A 627 14.00 -14.00 26.22
N VAL A 628 14.89 -13.05 25.95
CA VAL A 628 15.43 -12.79 24.59
C VAL A 628 16.16 -14.04 24.08
N TRP A 629 17.02 -14.65 24.89
CA TRP A 629 17.74 -15.87 24.50
C TRP A 629 16.82 -17.09 24.29
N ALA A 630 15.81 -17.28 25.14
CA ALA A 630 14.83 -18.33 24.99
C ALA A 630 14.02 -18.17 23.68
N SER A 631 13.80 -16.94 23.22
CA SER A 631 13.01 -16.68 22.01
C SER A 631 13.59 -17.27 20.72
N VAL A 632 14.89 -17.60 20.70
CA VAL A 632 15.50 -18.37 19.59
C VAL A 632 14.77 -19.69 19.36
N TRP A 633 14.24 -20.29 20.43
CA TRP A 633 13.52 -21.56 20.43
C TRP A 633 12.00 -21.38 20.41
N ASN A 634 11.49 -20.18 20.10
CA ASN A 634 10.06 -19.99 19.84
C ASN A 634 9.61 -20.93 18.72
N TRP A 635 8.40 -21.50 18.85
CA TRP A 635 7.81 -22.37 17.82
C TRP A 635 7.90 -21.75 16.42
N ALA A 636 7.39 -20.53 16.26
CA ALA A 636 7.42 -19.82 14.98
C ALA A 636 8.86 -19.62 14.47
N ALA A 637 9.81 -19.26 15.35
CA ALA A 637 11.20 -19.06 14.98
C ALA A 637 11.86 -20.37 14.52
N PHE A 638 11.57 -21.47 15.22
CA PHE A 638 12.07 -22.80 14.87
C PHE A 638 11.49 -23.29 13.54
N GLU A 639 10.17 -23.18 13.34
CA GLU A 639 9.54 -23.59 12.08
C GLU A 639 10.06 -22.76 10.91
N GLU A 640 10.31 -21.46 11.09
CA GLU A 640 10.81 -20.60 10.02
C GLU A 640 12.22 -20.96 9.61
N ARG A 641 13.10 -21.16 10.58
CA ARG A 641 14.44 -21.64 10.28
C ARG A 641 14.41 -23.02 9.62
N SER A 642 13.50 -23.89 10.02
CA SER A 642 13.34 -25.22 9.41
C SER A 642 12.89 -25.13 7.95
N TRP A 643 11.95 -24.22 7.64
CA TRP A 643 11.43 -23.99 6.29
C TRP A 643 12.54 -23.55 5.33
N TRP A 644 13.40 -22.64 5.80
CA TRP A 644 14.55 -22.14 5.06
C TRP A 644 15.81 -23.00 5.19
N ALA A 645 15.67 -24.21 5.75
CA ALA A 645 16.73 -25.17 5.98
C ALA A 645 17.94 -24.62 6.78
N ILE A 646 17.73 -23.61 7.63
CA ILE A 646 18.76 -23.06 8.51
C ILE A 646 19.07 -24.08 9.62
N GLU A 647 20.34 -24.46 9.75
CA GLU A 647 20.81 -25.37 10.79
C GLU A 647 20.70 -24.72 12.17
N HIS A 648 19.74 -25.18 12.99
CA HIS A 648 19.44 -24.54 14.28
C HIS A 648 20.61 -24.52 15.28
N ASP A 649 21.58 -25.43 15.17
CA ASP A 649 22.78 -25.46 16.03
C ASP A 649 23.83 -24.41 15.63
N SER A 650 23.64 -23.74 14.49
CA SER A 650 24.46 -22.62 14.02
C SER A 650 23.83 -21.25 14.30
N VAL A 651 22.67 -21.22 14.98
CA VAL A 651 21.92 -19.99 15.26
C VAL A 651 22.32 -19.44 16.62
N TYR A 652 22.85 -18.22 16.62
CA TYR A 652 23.29 -17.52 17.81
C TYR A 652 22.56 -16.18 17.93
N VAL A 653 22.38 -15.74 19.18
CA VAL A 653 21.70 -14.49 19.51
C VAL A 653 22.57 -13.60 20.37
N GLY A 654 22.77 -12.39 19.88
CA GLY A 654 23.29 -11.26 20.61
C GLY A 654 22.13 -10.39 21.06
N VAL A 655 22.43 -9.35 21.82
CA VAL A 655 21.40 -8.45 22.34
C VAL A 655 21.83 -7.01 22.16
N ALA A 656 21.09 -6.26 21.35
CA ALA A 656 21.24 -4.82 21.25
C ALA A 656 20.58 -4.16 22.46
N VAL A 657 21.37 -3.40 23.23
CA VAL A 657 20.93 -2.69 24.43
C VAL A 657 20.98 -1.20 24.18
N HIS A 658 19.81 -0.55 24.23
CA HIS A 658 19.70 0.90 24.12
C HIS A 658 18.63 1.43 25.07
N ARG A 659 18.62 2.75 25.31
CA ARG A 659 17.57 3.38 26.12
C ARG A 659 16.20 3.08 25.52
N ALA A 660 15.24 2.68 26.36
CA ALA A 660 13.86 2.54 25.93
C ALA A 660 13.34 3.92 25.53
N TYR A 661 12.68 3.98 24.38
CA TYR A 661 11.99 5.19 23.98
C TYR A 661 10.84 5.49 24.95
N GLY A 662 10.51 6.78 25.10
CA GLY A 662 9.30 7.21 25.79
C GLY A 662 8.06 7.02 24.93
N GLU A 663 6.95 7.59 25.39
CA GLU A 663 5.69 7.64 24.65
C GLU A 663 5.88 8.26 23.26
N GLU A 664 5.20 7.68 22.27
CA GLU A 664 5.17 8.12 20.88
C GLU A 664 4.02 9.11 20.64
N ALA A 665 4.29 10.22 19.92
CA ALA A 665 3.24 11.06 19.32
C ALA A 665 2.68 10.40 18.06
N ALA A 666 3.57 9.73 17.33
CA ALA A 666 3.29 9.00 16.11
C ALA A 666 4.37 7.93 15.91
N ASN A 667 4.01 6.85 15.23
CA ASN A 667 4.94 5.83 14.76
C ASN A 667 4.65 5.46 13.32
N GLY A 668 5.61 4.84 12.65
CA GLY A 668 5.48 4.56 11.24
C GLY A 668 6.56 3.64 10.68
N VAL A 669 6.28 3.18 9.48
CA VAL A 669 7.20 2.42 8.63
C VAL A 669 7.36 3.20 7.34
N LEU A 670 8.60 3.37 6.89
CA LEU A 670 8.96 3.99 5.62
C LEU A 670 9.73 3.01 4.76
N ILE A 671 9.33 2.86 3.50
CA ILE A 671 10.11 2.19 2.46
C ILE A 671 10.83 3.24 1.62
N THR A 672 12.13 3.11 1.42
CA THR A 672 12.94 4.09 0.66
C THR A 672 12.71 4.05 -0.86
N GLN A 673 11.59 3.47 -1.28
CA GLN A 673 11.06 3.45 -2.64
C GLN A 673 9.53 3.64 -2.60
N ASN A 674 8.98 4.16 -3.69
CA ASN A 674 7.55 4.32 -3.84
C ASN A 674 6.90 3.00 -4.28
N VAL A 675 6.37 2.25 -3.32
CA VAL A 675 5.70 0.98 -3.61
C VAL A 675 4.28 1.16 -4.16
N ALA A 676 3.67 2.34 -4.02
CA ALA A 676 2.34 2.63 -4.55
C ALA A 676 2.36 2.92 -6.06
N ASP A 677 3.41 3.58 -6.54
CA ASP A 677 3.64 3.81 -7.96
C ASP A 677 5.15 3.74 -8.24
N ARG A 678 5.60 2.60 -8.76
CA ARG A 678 7.02 2.34 -9.04
C ARG A 678 7.58 3.22 -10.15
N MET A 679 6.73 3.84 -10.96
CA MET A 679 7.15 4.76 -12.01
C MET A 679 7.41 6.17 -11.48
N VAL A 680 7.16 6.40 -10.19
CA VAL A 680 7.28 7.70 -9.53
C VAL A 680 8.33 7.63 -8.44
N VAL A 681 9.41 8.40 -8.61
CA VAL A 681 10.45 8.52 -7.59
C VAL A 681 9.85 9.05 -6.30
N GLY A 682 10.08 8.34 -5.20
CA GLY A 682 9.59 8.70 -3.88
C GLY A 682 9.85 7.62 -2.84
N MET A 683 9.32 7.84 -1.65
CA MET A 683 9.32 6.90 -0.53
C MET A 683 7.89 6.65 -0.11
N TYR A 684 7.57 5.44 0.32
CA TYR A 684 6.23 5.10 0.76
C TYR A 684 6.17 4.99 2.29
N VAL A 685 5.14 5.53 2.91
CA VAL A 685 5.01 5.65 4.36
C VAL A 685 3.65 5.20 4.83
N ASN A 686 3.65 4.36 5.85
CA ASN A 686 2.49 4.16 6.71
C ASN A 686 2.78 4.78 8.08
N ALA A 687 1.83 5.53 8.64
CA ALA A 687 1.96 6.19 9.94
C ALA A 687 0.69 6.02 10.79
N GLN A 688 0.86 6.03 12.12
CA GLN A 688 -0.23 5.91 13.07
C GLN A 688 -0.04 6.82 14.29
N VAL A 689 -1.16 7.21 14.91
CA VAL A 689 -1.18 8.05 16.12
C VAL A 689 -0.71 7.23 17.33
N GLY A 690 0.17 7.80 18.14
CA GLY A 690 0.62 7.16 19.38
C GLY A 690 1.48 5.93 19.12
N GLU A 691 1.28 4.91 19.94
CA GLU A 691 1.93 3.58 19.86
C GLU A 691 1.06 2.54 19.12
N GLU A 692 -0.07 2.95 18.53
CA GLU A 692 -0.94 2.04 17.80
C GLU A 692 -0.20 1.49 16.58
N SER A 693 -0.33 0.19 16.34
CA SER A 693 0.47 -0.48 15.32
C SER A 693 0.10 0.00 13.92
N VAL A 694 1.12 0.26 13.11
CA VAL A 694 0.98 0.71 11.73
C VAL A 694 0.70 -0.46 10.79
N THR A 695 1.33 -1.59 11.05
CA THR A 695 1.29 -2.78 10.19
C THR A 695 0.18 -3.75 10.57
N ASN A 696 -0.24 -3.72 11.84
CA ASN A 696 -1.41 -4.45 12.30
C ASN A 696 -2.08 -3.75 13.51
N PRO A 697 -2.85 -2.69 13.25
CA PRO A 697 -3.56 -1.94 14.29
C PRO A 697 -4.56 -2.79 15.08
N GLU A 698 -4.57 -2.62 16.40
CA GLU A 698 -5.59 -3.21 17.27
C GLU A 698 -6.96 -2.56 17.02
N GLY A 699 -8.04 -3.34 17.13
CA GLY A 699 -9.41 -2.83 16.98
C GLY A 699 -9.77 -2.35 15.56
N GLY A 700 -8.96 -2.66 14.55
CA GLY A 700 -9.24 -2.33 13.15
C GLY A 700 -9.01 -0.87 12.79
N ALA A 701 -8.15 -0.15 13.53
CA ALA A 701 -7.72 1.17 13.09
C ALA A 701 -7.07 1.07 11.70
N ILE A 702 -7.10 2.14 10.92
CA ILE A 702 -6.47 2.19 9.60
C ILE A 702 -5.31 3.16 9.71
N PRO A 703 -4.08 2.82 9.26
CA PRO A 703 -2.98 3.76 9.26
C PRO A 703 -3.20 4.87 8.23
N GLU A 704 -2.57 6.00 8.46
CA GLU A 704 -2.38 6.98 7.40
C GLU A 704 -1.36 6.43 6.41
N ILE A 705 -1.67 6.48 5.12
CA ILE A 705 -0.83 5.94 4.07
C ILE A 705 -0.53 7.05 3.08
N PHE A 706 0.73 7.28 2.79
CA PHE A 706 1.14 8.28 1.82
C PHE A 706 2.50 8.00 1.21
N SER A 707 2.73 8.56 0.02
CA SER A 707 4.06 8.62 -0.58
C SER A 707 4.66 10.01 -0.36
N ILE A 708 5.96 10.05 -0.05
CA ILE A 708 6.77 11.25 -0.06
C ILE A 708 7.44 11.33 -1.44
N VAL A 709 7.10 12.33 -2.23
CA VAL A 709 7.68 12.52 -3.57
C VAL A 709 8.43 13.86 -3.62
N PRO A 710 9.45 14.00 -4.48
CA PRO A 710 10.08 15.30 -4.73
C PRO A 710 9.02 16.34 -5.10
N SER A 711 9.18 17.56 -4.59
CA SER A 711 8.34 18.69 -4.99
C SER A 711 8.96 19.48 -6.14
N ALA A 712 8.19 20.43 -6.68
CA ALA A 712 8.67 21.36 -7.69
C ALA A 712 9.85 22.22 -7.19
N GLU A 713 9.93 22.47 -5.89
CA GLU A 713 11.02 23.22 -5.27
C GLU A 713 12.21 22.28 -5.01
N PRO A 714 13.41 22.55 -5.56
CA PRO A 714 14.57 21.69 -5.37
C PRO A 714 14.90 21.44 -3.90
N GLY A 715 15.01 20.17 -3.51
CA GLY A 715 15.31 19.76 -2.14
C GLY A 715 14.10 19.75 -1.20
N ARG A 716 12.90 20.09 -1.68
CA ARG A 716 11.65 19.91 -0.95
C ARG A 716 10.92 18.65 -1.39
N VAL A 717 10.06 18.17 -0.50
CA VAL A 717 9.16 17.05 -0.75
C VAL A 717 7.71 17.46 -0.52
N GLN A 718 6.80 16.64 -1.04
CA GLN A 718 5.36 16.73 -0.82
C GLN A 718 4.77 15.35 -0.58
N VAL A 719 3.53 15.34 -0.13
CA VAL A 719 2.81 14.13 0.27
C VAL A 719 1.73 13.79 -0.76
N VAL A 720 1.79 12.58 -1.30
CA VAL A 720 0.69 11.96 -2.06
C VAL A 720 -0.03 11.00 -1.12
N ARG A 721 -1.12 11.46 -0.50
CA ARG A 721 -1.85 10.67 0.49
C ARG A 721 -2.84 9.72 -0.17
N LEU A 722 -2.72 8.44 0.18
CA LEU A 722 -3.58 7.36 -0.28
C LEU A 722 -4.72 7.08 0.72
N SER A 723 -4.43 7.20 2.02
CA SER A 723 -5.42 6.99 3.08
C SER A 723 -5.16 7.89 4.28
N TRP A 724 -6.24 8.30 4.94
CA TRP A 724 -6.19 8.93 6.26
C TRP A 724 -6.20 7.87 7.35
N SER A 725 -5.54 8.17 8.47
CA SER A 725 -5.71 7.33 9.65
C SER A 725 -7.14 7.43 10.18
N SER A 726 -7.72 6.30 10.59
CA SER A 726 -9.02 6.30 11.28
C SER A 726 -8.94 6.99 12.65
N LEU A 727 -7.73 7.14 13.22
CA LEU A 727 -7.46 7.84 14.48
C LEU A 727 -7.15 9.33 14.27
N SER A 728 -6.94 9.76 13.02
CA SER A 728 -6.83 11.18 12.65
C SER A 728 -7.59 11.49 11.35
N PRO A 729 -8.93 11.41 11.34
CA PRO A 729 -9.71 11.59 10.11
C PRO A 729 -9.52 12.99 9.52
N GLY A 730 -9.08 13.06 8.26
CA GLY A 730 -8.92 14.33 7.52
C GLY A 730 -7.81 15.25 8.05
N ARG A 731 -6.94 14.77 8.95
CA ARG A 731 -5.84 15.56 9.51
C ARG A 731 -4.54 14.75 9.48
N PRO A 732 -3.42 15.34 9.03
CA PRO A 732 -2.17 14.61 8.93
C PRO A 732 -1.57 14.32 10.31
N ILE A 733 -1.04 13.12 10.48
CA ILE A 733 -0.31 12.71 11.69
C ILE A 733 1.04 13.41 11.76
N LEU A 734 1.74 13.52 10.62
CA LEU A 734 3.02 14.22 10.49
C LEU A 734 2.81 15.61 9.87
N ALA A 735 3.45 16.64 10.43
CA ALA A 735 3.53 17.96 9.81
C ALA A 735 4.56 17.97 8.66
N ASP A 736 4.44 18.90 7.71
CA ASP A 736 5.30 18.96 6.52
C ASP A 736 6.80 19.00 6.85
N GLY A 737 7.18 19.73 7.92
CA GLY A 737 8.57 19.75 8.39
C GLY A 737 9.06 18.41 8.95
N GLU A 738 8.17 17.63 9.53
CA GLU A 738 8.46 16.28 10.04
C GLU A 738 8.58 15.27 8.89
N VAL A 739 7.74 15.42 7.85
CA VAL A 739 7.84 14.65 6.60
C VAL A 739 9.17 14.92 5.90
N GLN A 740 9.57 16.20 5.78
CA GLN A 740 10.87 16.56 5.22
C GLN A 740 12.03 15.97 6.04
N ALA A 741 11.97 16.07 7.37
CA ALA A 741 13.01 15.51 8.23
C ALA A 741 13.12 13.98 8.10
N LEU A 742 11.98 13.29 8.00
CA LEU A 742 11.92 11.84 7.77
C LEU A 742 12.53 11.46 6.42
N TYR A 743 12.17 12.16 5.34
CA TYR A 743 12.74 11.94 4.02
C TYR A 743 14.26 12.15 3.99
N ASP A 744 14.75 13.25 4.57
CA ASP A 744 16.18 13.56 4.60
C ASP A 744 16.96 12.51 5.39
N ALA A 745 16.41 12.03 6.50
CA ALA A 745 17.01 10.98 7.30
C ALA A 745 17.02 9.64 6.53
N ALA A 746 15.88 9.23 5.98
CA ALA A 746 15.76 8.00 5.19
C ALA A 746 16.69 7.99 3.97
N ALA A 747 16.82 9.11 3.24
CA ALA A 747 17.72 9.23 2.10
C ALA A 747 19.20 9.14 2.52
N ARG A 748 19.57 9.65 3.70
CA ARG A 748 20.92 9.45 4.27
C ARG A 748 21.17 7.99 4.61
N VAL A 749 20.20 7.32 5.23
CA VAL A 749 20.28 5.89 5.55
C VAL A 749 20.45 5.06 4.28
N GLN A 750 19.62 5.27 3.26
CA GLN A 750 19.72 4.55 1.98
C GLN A 750 21.11 4.69 1.34
N ARG A 751 21.65 5.92 1.25
CA ARG A 751 22.99 6.15 0.70
C ARG A 751 24.12 5.52 1.54
N HIS A 752 23.95 5.44 2.86
CA HIS A 752 24.94 4.84 3.76
C HIS A 752 24.95 3.31 3.66
N PHE A 753 23.78 2.69 3.58
CA PHE A 753 23.65 1.22 3.54
C PHE A 753 23.87 0.62 2.15
N ALA A 754 23.63 1.38 1.07
CA ALA A 754 23.90 0.97 -0.31
C ALA A 754 25.28 0.29 -0.51
N PRO A 755 26.42 0.93 -0.14
CA PRO A 755 27.72 0.27 -0.27
C PRO A 755 27.92 -0.91 0.68
N LEU A 756 27.24 -0.98 1.83
CA LEU A 756 27.32 -2.11 2.77
C LEU A 756 26.71 -3.38 2.17
N TYR A 757 25.63 -3.22 1.40
CA TYR A 757 25.00 -4.32 0.65
C TYR A 757 25.57 -4.51 -0.76
N GLY A 758 26.46 -3.64 -1.22
CA GLY A 758 26.99 -3.67 -2.60
C GLY A 758 25.94 -3.35 -3.68
N ILE A 759 24.88 -2.61 -3.34
CA ILE A 759 23.76 -2.27 -4.23
C ILE A 759 23.82 -0.78 -4.56
N ASP A 760 23.47 -0.39 -5.80
CA ASP A 760 23.33 1.03 -6.15
C ASP A 760 22.24 1.70 -5.29
N PRO A 761 22.46 2.90 -4.72
CA PRO A 761 21.47 3.56 -3.86
C PRO A 761 20.09 3.73 -4.50
N SER A 762 20.01 3.88 -5.83
CA SER A 762 18.74 4.01 -6.55
C SER A 762 17.97 2.70 -6.66
N LEU A 763 18.65 1.57 -6.50
CA LEU A 763 18.07 0.22 -6.56
C LEU A 763 17.80 -0.36 -5.17
N LEU A 764 18.52 0.09 -4.14
CA LEU A 764 18.32 -0.39 -2.78
C LEU A 764 17.00 0.13 -2.18
N ALA A 765 16.10 -0.78 -1.82
CA ALA A 765 14.95 -0.50 -0.98
C ALA A 765 15.23 -0.91 0.47
N LEU A 766 15.02 0.01 1.41
CA LEU A 766 15.13 -0.25 2.84
C LEU A 766 13.77 -0.03 3.51
N ASP A 767 13.48 -0.86 4.50
CA ASP A 767 12.38 -0.72 5.45
C ASP A 767 12.92 -0.09 6.74
N LEU A 768 12.40 1.10 7.07
CA LEU A 768 12.75 1.89 8.24
C LEU A 768 11.56 2.01 9.18
N GLU A 769 11.73 1.58 10.43
CA GLU A 769 10.79 1.89 11.50
C GLU A 769 11.16 3.26 12.11
N PHE A 770 10.19 4.16 12.21
CA PHE A 770 10.38 5.48 12.83
C PHE A 770 9.32 5.80 13.87
N LYS A 771 9.60 6.81 14.70
CA LYS A 771 8.66 7.44 15.61
C LYS A 771 8.88 8.94 15.72
N LEU A 772 7.87 9.65 16.22
CA LEU A 772 7.99 10.99 16.77
C LEU A 772 7.75 10.91 18.28
N ASN A 773 8.62 11.50 19.10
CA ASN A 773 8.46 11.47 20.56
C ASN A 773 7.24 12.31 21.02
N ALA A 774 6.45 11.83 21.99
CA ALA A 774 5.23 12.51 22.48
C ALA A 774 5.47 13.93 23.01
N GLY A 775 6.64 14.19 23.61
CA GLY A 775 6.94 15.47 24.24
C GLY A 775 7.34 16.59 23.27
N ASP A 776 8.32 16.34 22.41
CA ASP A 776 8.92 17.36 21.52
C ASP A 776 8.74 17.05 20.03
N ARG A 777 8.11 15.91 19.71
CA ARG A 777 7.93 15.39 18.35
C ARG A 777 9.23 15.22 17.57
N SER A 778 10.35 15.05 18.27
CA SER A 778 11.62 14.73 17.62
C SER A 778 11.56 13.35 16.95
N LEU A 779 12.10 13.27 15.74
CA LEU A 779 12.18 12.05 14.94
C LEU A 779 13.21 11.07 15.52
N ALA A 780 12.83 9.80 15.61
CA ALA A 780 13.78 8.72 15.82
C ALA A 780 13.56 7.57 14.81
N ILE A 781 14.64 7.10 14.18
CA ILE A 781 14.66 5.86 13.38
C ILE A 781 15.12 4.74 14.30
N LYS A 782 14.26 3.73 14.50
CA LYS A 782 14.39 2.67 15.50
C LYS A 782 15.02 1.40 14.94
N GLN A 783 14.95 1.22 13.63
CA GLN A 783 15.39 0.02 12.93
C GLN A 783 15.54 0.34 11.44
N VAL A 784 16.43 -0.40 10.79
CA VAL A 784 16.61 -0.41 9.34
C VAL A 784 16.90 -1.85 8.92
N ARG A 785 16.31 -2.28 7.81
CA ARG A 785 16.58 -3.56 7.16
C ARG A 785 16.33 -3.47 5.65
N PRO A 786 16.88 -4.40 4.84
CA PRO A 786 16.50 -4.52 3.44
C PRO A 786 14.99 -4.79 3.31
N PHE A 787 14.35 -4.16 2.32
CA PHE A 787 12.96 -4.45 1.99
C PHE A 787 12.88 -5.64 1.05
N ALA A 788 12.43 -6.80 1.58
CA ALA A 788 12.20 -8.01 0.80
C ALA A 788 10.88 -7.88 0.03
N GLY A 789 10.94 -7.35 -1.18
CA GLY A 789 9.80 -7.26 -2.07
C GLY A 789 10.12 -7.05 -3.54
N TYR A 790 11.41 -6.94 -3.89
CA TYR A 790 11.91 -6.67 -5.23
C TYR A 790 13.25 -7.33 -5.49
#